data_AF-A0A9J6F0S5-F1
#
_entry.id   AF-A0A9J6F0S5-F1
#
_cell.length_a   1.000
_cell.length_b   1.000
_cell.length_c   1.000
_cell.angle_alpha   90.00
_cell.angle_beta   90.00
_cell.angle_gamma   90.00
#
_symmetry.space_group_name_H-M   'P 1'
#
loop_
_entity.id
_entity.type
_entity.pdbx_description
1 polymer ?
#
loop_
_entity_poly.entity_id
_entity_poly.type
_entity_poly.pdbx_seq_one_letter_code
_entity_poly.pdbx_strand_id
1 'polypeptide(L)'
;MPEKKGRTCFVALCKGGYKSFQEKVSLFRAPADPVRLQEWARNIKRGDKVLDETCAVCSRHFDDRYIQRIFKHVINGEDVEFDRERPSLTPDAVPTIFPDGPAYLTKPVPRKRKERNIADCTAPPAKRKAPNEPTTSQACDDAAAGEETAQAPHPFHSITPPSAFCSKICLLSNPEALCFAWHYNTVPGDVCVLKHLVFSSSKEVGAADGYLCSTYCRGINVEERYVSTETDALASLKRADDLLLCCGCEIEPAAGTKCVRFGSGCFSPKCLVTTQDGKACLKCKYLRRLIQNQRNRLKKKRRGTFKQRISRKSVQLFRAKKKLAKAQRSIEELRAVNNGIARADLEKKLSGLPVKQRIAVKTCFQAATRKSTRGMSYDKLWILECILMQMKSPQLYGHVRRHEIMALPSKSCLDKHMKGFKSAFGFNSKVLSALQEKTKEMDEFSRHGGLVFDELKLSENINVKASGELTGFVDLGPFTDDRNKTEASDHGFVVMFQPFQATSKGITCKVPHPVEPGRNVHFISDFPHLIKCIRNAFVSTGLQIPDGHVHVDVVREAWIKDSKSLTLKVMPHITESHVQPKAFEKMRGVLFTSGFVWRTVIALALFIFLITSRREGPIEEIMTLVRGCVQACHRVQGK
;
A
#
# COMPACT_ATOMS: atom_id res chain seq x y z
N MET A 1 10.65 14.16 19.45
CA MET A 1 10.29 14.73 18.13
C MET A 1 9.95 13.59 17.18
N PRO A 2 9.10 13.76 16.16
CA PRO A 2 8.92 12.76 15.12
C PRO A 2 10.21 12.62 14.29
N GLU A 3 10.63 11.39 14.04
CA GLU A 3 11.87 11.11 13.32
C GLU A 3 11.81 11.57 11.85
N LYS A 4 12.98 11.90 11.27
CA LYS A 4 13.08 12.47 9.92
C LYS A 4 12.68 11.40 8.89
N LYS A 5 11.54 11.59 8.24
CA LYS A 5 11.00 10.71 7.17
C LYS A 5 12.07 10.34 6.13
N GLY A 6 12.13 9.07 5.74
CA GLY A 6 12.84 8.64 4.53
C GLY A 6 12.33 9.41 3.30
N ARG A 7 13.23 10.06 2.55
CA ARG A 7 12.91 10.88 1.37
C ARG A 7 12.95 10.12 0.05
N THR A 8 13.38 8.86 0.07
CA THR A 8 13.57 7.99 -1.10
C THR A 8 12.81 6.67 -0.92
N CYS A 9 12.50 6.00 -2.03
CA CYS A 9 11.88 4.68 -2.02
C CYS A 9 12.84 3.61 -1.45
N PHE A 10 12.32 2.74 -0.58
CA PHE A 10 13.05 1.62 0.02
C PHE A 10 13.24 0.42 -0.93
N VAL A 11 12.43 0.32 -2.00
CA VAL A 11 12.47 -0.82 -2.91
C VAL A 11 13.77 -0.83 -3.72
N ALA A 12 14.39 -2.00 -3.84
CA ALA A 12 15.63 -2.17 -4.59
C ALA A 12 15.45 -1.74 -6.07
N LEU A 13 16.50 -1.14 -6.64
CA LEU A 13 16.55 -0.57 -8.00
C LEU A 13 15.59 0.60 -8.29
N CYS A 14 14.65 0.93 -7.41
CA CYS A 14 13.72 2.04 -7.63
C CYS A 14 14.37 3.41 -7.35
N LYS A 15 14.24 4.34 -8.31
CA LYS A 15 14.72 5.74 -8.19
C LYS A 15 13.67 6.72 -7.62
N GLY A 16 12.50 6.25 -7.20
CA GLY A 16 11.43 7.10 -6.66
C GLY A 16 11.89 7.95 -5.46
N GLY A 17 11.69 9.27 -5.53
CA GLY A 17 12.10 10.22 -4.49
C GLY A 17 13.58 10.66 -4.52
N TYR A 18 14.40 10.13 -5.42
CA TYR A 18 15.76 10.65 -5.65
C TYR A 18 15.69 11.94 -6.49
N LYS A 19 16.59 12.90 -6.24
CA LYS A 19 16.66 14.17 -6.99
C LYS A 19 16.82 14.00 -8.51
N SER A 20 17.37 12.86 -8.95
CA SER A 20 17.61 12.51 -10.36
C SER A 20 16.41 11.82 -11.04
N PHE A 21 15.27 11.71 -10.36
CA PHE A 21 14.05 11.09 -10.90
C PHE A 21 12.99 12.15 -11.19
N GLN A 22 12.62 12.30 -12.46
CA GLN A 22 11.78 13.42 -12.93
C GLN A 22 10.28 13.23 -12.63
N GLU A 23 9.81 11.99 -12.47
CA GLU A 23 8.39 11.68 -12.23
C GLU A 23 8.00 11.91 -10.75
N LYS A 24 6.96 12.73 -10.52
CA LYS A 24 6.45 13.07 -9.18
C LYS A 24 5.63 11.92 -8.58
N VAL A 25 6.30 10.96 -7.93
CA VAL A 25 5.66 9.85 -7.22
C VAL A 25 5.30 10.18 -5.77
N SER A 26 4.16 9.69 -5.28
CA SER A 26 3.80 9.75 -3.85
C SER A 26 4.62 8.74 -3.05
N LEU A 27 5.07 9.11 -1.85
CA LEU A 27 5.82 8.25 -0.92
C LEU A 27 4.96 7.89 0.30
N PHE A 28 4.68 6.60 0.46
CA PHE A 28 3.90 6.06 1.57
C PHE A 28 4.83 5.47 2.64
N ARG A 29 4.61 5.83 3.90
CA ARG A 29 5.38 5.31 5.04
C ARG A 29 5.07 3.82 5.25
N ALA A 30 6.05 3.04 5.69
CA ALA A 30 5.83 1.66 6.11
C ALA A 30 4.77 1.56 7.24
N PRO A 31 3.93 0.51 7.27
CA PRO A 31 2.91 0.37 8.31
C PRO A 31 3.51 0.17 9.71
N ALA A 32 2.94 0.83 10.72
CA ALA A 32 3.26 0.59 12.14
C ALA A 32 2.56 -0.66 12.73
N ASP A 33 1.73 -1.35 11.95
CA ASP A 33 1.25 -2.69 12.29
C ASP A 33 2.36 -3.72 11.93
N PRO A 34 2.94 -4.45 12.92
CA PRO A 34 4.01 -5.40 12.66
C PRO A 34 3.61 -6.54 11.71
N VAL A 35 2.32 -6.89 11.63
CA VAL A 35 1.85 -7.91 10.68
C VAL A 35 1.97 -7.40 9.24
N ARG A 36 1.49 -6.18 8.99
CA ARG A 36 1.57 -5.52 7.67
C ARG A 36 3.00 -5.12 7.30
N LEU A 37 3.81 -4.67 8.26
CA LEU A 37 5.24 -4.44 8.07
C LEU A 37 5.95 -5.73 7.60
N GLN A 38 5.61 -6.87 8.21
CA GLN A 38 6.14 -8.17 7.79
C GLN A 38 5.59 -8.65 6.43
N GLU A 39 4.40 -8.23 6.01
CA GLU A 39 3.89 -8.48 4.64
C GLU A 39 4.66 -7.66 3.59
N TRP A 40 4.86 -6.36 3.85
CA TRP A 40 5.65 -5.49 2.97
C TRP A 40 7.09 -6.02 2.84
N ALA A 41 7.74 -6.38 3.95
CA ALA A 41 9.07 -6.98 3.94
C ALA A 41 9.12 -8.31 3.13
N ARG A 42 8.12 -9.19 3.30
CA ARG A 42 8.01 -10.46 2.55
C ARG A 42 7.88 -10.27 1.04
N ASN A 43 7.26 -9.18 0.58
CA ASN A 43 7.10 -8.91 -0.85
C ASN A 43 8.29 -8.16 -1.46
N ILE A 44 8.86 -7.17 -0.76
CA ILE A 44 9.99 -6.36 -1.26
C ILE A 44 11.29 -7.19 -1.33
N LYS A 45 11.41 -8.27 -0.54
CA LYS A 45 12.51 -9.27 -0.61
C LYS A 45 13.93 -8.68 -0.62
N ARG A 46 14.13 -7.60 0.14
CA ARG A 46 15.43 -6.95 0.29
C ARG A 46 16.29 -7.69 1.32
N GLY A 47 17.55 -7.97 0.99
CA GLY A 47 18.47 -8.75 1.85
C GLY A 47 19.60 -7.90 2.45
N ASP A 48 19.95 -6.79 1.80
CA ASP A 48 20.97 -5.82 2.20
C ASP A 48 20.47 -4.83 3.28
N LYS A 49 19.16 -4.61 3.38
CA LYS A 49 18.56 -3.74 4.41
C LYS A 49 17.20 -4.27 4.87
N VAL A 50 16.97 -4.21 6.19
CA VAL A 50 15.68 -4.52 6.83
C VAL A 50 14.71 -3.35 6.66
N LEU A 51 13.41 -3.65 6.48
CA LEU A 51 12.35 -2.64 6.41
C LEU A 51 11.96 -2.21 7.83
N ASP A 52 12.19 -0.94 8.15
CA ASP A 52 11.81 -0.30 9.42
C ASP A 52 10.63 0.69 9.24
N GLU A 53 10.08 1.20 10.34
CA GLU A 53 8.97 2.16 10.33
C GLU A 53 9.36 3.54 9.77
N THR A 54 10.63 3.90 9.63
CA THR A 54 11.07 5.20 9.06
C THR A 54 11.10 5.19 7.53
N CYS A 55 11.16 3.99 6.94
CA CYS A 55 11.21 3.75 5.51
C CYS A 55 9.90 4.12 4.79
N ALA A 56 10.03 4.42 3.49
CA ALA A 56 8.91 4.76 2.61
C ALA A 56 8.98 3.97 1.30
N VAL A 57 7.82 3.71 0.69
CA VAL A 57 7.66 3.02 -0.60
C VAL A 57 6.83 3.91 -1.52
N CYS A 58 7.24 4.07 -2.79
CA CYS A 58 6.54 4.94 -3.71
C CYS A 58 5.29 4.29 -4.36
N SER A 59 4.41 5.12 -4.91
CA SER A 59 3.15 4.70 -5.55
C SER A 59 3.32 3.67 -6.67
N ARG A 60 4.44 3.66 -7.41
CA ARG A 60 4.75 2.70 -8.49
C ARG A 60 4.81 1.22 -8.05
N HIS A 61 4.71 0.93 -6.75
CA HIS A 61 4.73 -0.43 -6.20
C HIS A 61 3.36 -0.99 -5.76
N PHE A 62 2.33 -0.16 -5.78
CA PHE A 62 0.97 -0.52 -5.40
C PHE A 62 0.05 -0.52 -6.62
N ASP A 63 -0.96 -1.38 -6.61
CA ASP A 63 -2.07 -1.32 -7.56
C ASP A 63 -2.95 -0.11 -7.21
N ASP A 64 -3.33 0.72 -8.19
CA ASP A 64 -4.05 1.99 -7.94
C ASP A 64 -5.37 1.81 -7.16
N ARG A 65 -6.00 0.62 -7.20
CA ARG A 65 -7.17 0.28 -6.36
C ARG A 65 -6.92 0.49 -4.86
N TYR A 66 -5.67 0.39 -4.42
CA TYR A 66 -5.29 0.58 -3.01
C TYR A 66 -4.89 2.03 -2.69
N ILE A 67 -4.77 2.91 -3.68
CA ILE A 67 -4.37 4.31 -3.53
C ILE A 67 -5.61 5.20 -3.49
N GLN A 68 -5.99 5.65 -2.30
CA GLN A 68 -7.07 6.63 -2.11
C GLN A 68 -6.61 8.01 -2.57
N ARG A 69 -7.03 8.42 -3.76
CA ARG A 69 -6.82 9.76 -4.34
C ARG A 69 -8.00 10.71 -4.09
N ILE A 70 -9.19 10.18 -3.83
CA ILE A 70 -10.45 10.92 -3.70
C ILE A 70 -11.05 10.71 -2.31
N PHE A 71 -11.67 11.74 -1.74
CA PHE A 71 -12.70 11.65 -0.70
C PHE A 71 -14.08 11.57 -1.36
N LYS A 72 -14.85 10.52 -1.07
CA LYS A 72 -16.30 10.54 -1.26
C LYS A 72 -16.96 10.96 0.05
N HIS A 73 -17.89 11.90 -0.01
CA HIS A 73 -18.69 12.30 1.15
C HIS A 73 -20.12 12.57 0.71
N VAL A 74 -21.08 11.89 1.36
CA VAL A 74 -22.50 12.13 1.12
C VAL A 74 -22.89 13.44 1.78
N ILE A 75 -23.35 14.41 0.99
CA ILE A 75 -23.89 15.68 1.45
C ILE A 75 -25.32 15.76 0.94
N ASN A 76 -26.29 15.91 1.86
CA ASN A 76 -27.74 16.00 1.56
C ASN A 76 -28.31 14.83 0.73
N GLY A 77 -27.63 13.68 0.71
CA GLY A 77 -28.01 12.49 -0.08
C GLY A 77 -27.25 12.33 -1.40
N GLU A 78 -26.49 13.34 -1.84
CA GLU A 78 -25.67 13.27 -3.05
C GLU A 78 -24.21 12.91 -2.74
N ASP A 79 -23.60 12.07 -3.58
CA ASP A 79 -22.23 11.58 -3.44
C ASP A 79 -21.25 12.63 -4.00
N VAL A 80 -20.67 13.48 -3.15
CA VAL A 80 -19.72 14.52 -3.58
C VAL A 80 -18.28 14.01 -3.51
N GLU A 81 -17.56 14.10 -4.64
CA GLU A 81 -16.18 13.63 -4.78
C GLU A 81 -15.17 14.79 -4.78
N PHE A 82 -14.20 14.74 -3.86
CA PHE A 82 -13.14 15.75 -3.72
C PHE A 82 -11.74 15.12 -3.82
N ASP A 83 -10.85 15.70 -4.63
CA ASP A 83 -9.45 15.25 -4.72
C ASP A 83 -8.66 15.47 -3.42
N ARG A 84 -7.76 14.54 -3.11
CA ARG A 84 -6.86 14.62 -1.96
C ARG A 84 -5.55 15.30 -2.33
N GLU A 85 -5.26 16.42 -1.65
CA GLU A 85 -3.93 17.08 -1.65
C GLU A 85 -2.77 16.08 -1.41
N ARG A 86 -3.03 15.01 -0.65
CA ARG A 86 -2.10 13.91 -0.41
C ARG A 86 -2.84 12.57 -0.52
N PRO A 87 -2.55 11.75 -1.54
CA PRO A 87 -3.04 10.38 -1.59
C PRO A 87 -2.65 9.59 -0.35
N SER A 88 -3.47 8.61 0.04
CA SER A 88 -3.13 7.64 1.08
C SER A 88 -3.31 6.22 0.58
N LEU A 89 -2.72 5.26 1.30
CA LEU A 89 -3.05 3.86 1.09
C LEU A 89 -4.29 3.47 1.89
N THR A 90 -4.99 2.45 1.39
CA THR A 90 -6.00 1.66 2.11
C THR A 90 -5.36 0.79 3.20
N PRO A 91 -6.11 0.36 4.24
CA PRO A 91 -5.56 -0.45 5.35
C PRO A 91 -5.06 -1.85 4.96
N ASP A 92 -5.40 -2.32 3.76
CA ASP A 92 -5.02 -3.61 3.19
C ASP A 92 -4.02 -3.52 2.03
N ALA A 93 -3.51 -2.32 1.74
CA ALA A 93 -2.47 -2.12 0.74
C ALA A 93 -1.15 -2.85 1.08
N VAL A 94 -0.67 -3.66 0.13
CA VAL A 94 0.64 -4.31 0.19
C VAL A 94 1.34 -4.12 -1.16
N PRO A 95 2.64 -3.77 -1.21
CA PRO A 95 3.34 -3.62 -2.48
C PRO A 95 3.48 -4.98 -3.16
N THR A 96 3.07 -5.07 -4.43
CA THR A 96 3.19 -6.29 -5.26
C THR A 96 3.74 -6.02 -6.66
N ILE A 97 3.96 -4.76 -7.02
CA ILE A 97 4.41 -4.35 -8.35
C ILE A 97 5.87 -3.88 -8.26
N PHE A 98 6.74 -4.44 -9.10
CA PHE A 98 8.18 -4.19 -9.08
C PHE A 98 8.66 -3.96 -10.52
N PRO A 99 8.39 -2.76 -11.09
CA PRO A 99 8.66 -2.48 -12.51
C PRO A 99 10.16 -2.38 -12.80
N ASP A 100 10.94 -1.86 -11.85
CA ASP A 100 12.38 -1.64 -11.96
C ASP A 100 13.20 -2.91 -11.61
N GLY A 101 12.55 -4.09 -11.56
CA GLY A 101 13.13 -5.36 -11.12
C GLY A 101 12.65 -6.57 -11.93
N PRO A 102 13.23 -7.77 -11.71
CA PRO A 102 12.96 -8.93 -12.56
C PRO A 102 11.52 -9.42 -12.42
N ALA A 103 10.87 -9.65 -13.57
CA ALA A 103 9.41 -9.81 -13.71
C ALA A 103 8.75 -10.85 -12.79
N TYR A 104 9.47 -11.90 -12.36
CA TYR A 104 8.94 -12.93 -11.44
C TYR A 104 8.66 -12.41 -10.00
N LEU A 105 9.13 -11.22 -9.65
CA LEU A 105 8.79 -10.54 -8.39
C LEU A 105 7.41 -9.88 -8.44
N THR A 106 7.04 -9.34 -9.60
CA THR A 106 5.77 -8.63 -9.81
C THR A 106 4.59 -9.60 -9.82
N LYS A 107 3.57 -9.31 -9.01
CA LYS A 107 2.31 -10.05 -8.93
C LYS A 107 1.14 -9.06 -9.04
N PRO A 108 0.63 -8.78 -10.25
CA PRO A 108 -0.54 -7.94 -10.41
C PRO A 108 -1.75 -8.63 -9.75
N VAL A 109 -2.53 -7.86 -8.98
CA VAL A 109 -3.71 -8.41 -8.30
C VAL A 109 -4.79 -8.71 -9.35
N PRO A 110 -5.43 -9.90 -9.33
CA PRO A 110 -6.43 -10.26 -10.33
C PRO A 110 -7.50 -9.19 -10.57
N ARG A 111 -7.94 -9.03 -11.82
CA ARG A 111 -9.07 -8.17 -12.16
C ARG A 111 -10.31 -8.68 -11.42
N LYS A 112 -11.07 -7.80 -10.76
CA LYS A 112 -12.32 -8.18 -10.07
C LYS A 112 -13.26 -8.80 -11.12
N ARG A 113 -13.67 -10.06 -10.91
CA ARG A 113 -14.67 -10.73 -11.74
C ARG A 113 -15.96 -9.91 -11.66
N LYS A 114 -16.63 -9.63 -12.78
CA LYS A 114 -18.01 -9.09 -12.74
C LYS A 114 -18.84 -10.02 -11.86
N GLU A 115 -19.48 -9.46 -10.85
CA GLU A 115 -20.47 -10.18 -10.05
C GLU A 115 -21.62 -10.60 -10.97
N ARG A 116 -22.10 -11.83 -10.79
CA ARG A 116 -23.20 -12.39 -11.57
C ARG A 116 -24.46 -12.29 -10.74
N ASN A 117 -25.56 -11.87 -11.35
CA ASN A 117 -26.88 -12.01 -10.73
C ASN A 117 -27.13 -13.49 -10.45
N ILE A 118 -27.66 -13.77 -9.26
CA ILE A 118 -27.86 -15.14 -8.75
C ILE A 118 -29.11 -15.81 -9.37
N ALA A 119 -29.91 -15.06 -10.14
CA ALA A 119 -31.10 -15.54 -10.85
C ALA A 119 -30.80 -16.36 -12.13
N ASP A 120 -29.66 -16.13 -12.80
CA ASP A 120 -29.35 -16.77 -14.10
C ASP A 120 -28.69 -18.15 -13.94
N CYS A 121 -29.50 -19.16 -13.62
CA CYS A 121 -29.07 -20.56 -13.59
C CYS A 121 -29.15 -21.22 -14.98
N THR A 122 -28.13 -21.01 -15.83
CA THR A 122 -27.90 -21.82 -17.04
C THR A 122 -26.63 -22.66 -16.94
N ALA A 123 -26.74 -23.94 -17.30
CA ALA A 123 -25.65 -24.92 -17.19
C ALA A 123 -24.60 -24.74 -18.32
N PRO A 124 -23.30 -25.00 -18.06
CA PRO A 124 -22.26 -24.90 -19.09
C PRO A 124 -22.38 -26.05 -20.12
N PRO A 125 -22.27 -25.77 -21.44
CA PRO A 125 -22.39 -26.80 -22.47
C PRO A 125 -21.23 -27.80 -22.43
N ALA A 126 -21.54 -29.09 -22.64
CA ALA A 126 -20.56 -30.15 -22.69
C ALA A 126 -19.64 -30.01 -23.92
N LYS A 127 -18.34 -30.29 -23.74
CA LYS A 127 -17.38 -30.31 -24.85
C LYS A 127 -17.63 -31.53 -25.73
N ARG A 128 -18.02 -31.30 -26.98
CA ARG A 128 -18.15 -32.34 -28.01
C ARG A 128 -16.82 -33.10 -28.20
N LYS A 129 -16.88 -34.43 -28.24
CA LYS A 129 -15.85 -35.25 -28.89
C LYS A 129 -16.03 -35.16 -30.42
N ALA A 130 -14.95 -35.36 -31.17
CA ALA A 130 -15.01 -35.66 -32.60
C ALA A 130 -14.89 -37.19 -32.83
N PRO A 131 -15.33 -37.73 -33.98
CA PRO A 131 -15.59 -39.17 -34.13
C PRO A 131 -14.38 -40.03 -34.58
N ASN A 132 -14.49 -41.35 -34.37
CA ASN A 132 -13.93 -42.39 -35.28
C ASN A 132 -14.84 -42.46 -36.53
N GLU A 133 -14.61 -43.21 -37.62
CA GLU A 133 -14.00 -44.53 -37.89
C GLU A 133 -14.04 -44.73 -39.44
N PRO A 134 -13.68 -45.89 -40.04
CA PRO A 134 -12.73 -46.93 -39.66
C PRO A 134 -11.32 -46.57 -40.23
N THR A 135 -10.54 -47.26 -41.09
CA THR A 135 -10.48 -48.59 -41.76
C THR A 135 -8.99 -48.79 -42.18
N THR A 136 -8.40 -49.96 -42.43
CA THR A 136 -8.83 -51.38 -42.45
C THR A 136 -7.69 -52.22 -41.81
N SER A 137 -7.64 -53.54 -42.02
CA SER A 137 -6.52 -54.42 -41.67
C SER A 137 -6.22 -55.39 -42.82
N GLN A 138 -4.95 -55.63 -43.14
CA GLN A 138 -4.48 -56.89 -43.71
C GLN A 138 -2.98 -57.08 -43.47
N ALA A 139 -2.53 -58.32 -43.55
CA ALA A 139 -1.15 -58.79 -43.40
C ALA A 139 -0.93 -59.94 -44.40
N CYS A 140 0.29 -60.51 -44.43
CA CYS A 140 0.77 -61.60 -45.30
C CYS A 140 0.76 -61.27 -46.82
N ASP A 141 1.55 -61.89 -47.70
CA ASP A 141 2.36 -63.13 -47.63
C ASP A 141 3.81 -62.97 -48.18
N ASP A 142 4.56 -64.08 -48.22
CA ASP A 142 5.97 -64.23 -48.64
C ASP A 142 6.22 -64.40 -50.17
N ALA A 143 7.51 -64.48 -50.54
CA ALA A 143 8.09 -64.95 -51.82
C ALA A 143 7.97 -64.00 -53.05
N ALA A 144 8.82 -64.07 -54.08
CA ALA A 144 9.82 -65.08 -54.46
C ALA A 144 11.13 -64.44 -55.03
N ALA A 145 12.04 -65.26 -55.57
CA ALA A 145 13.34 -64.84 -56.13
C ALA A 145 13.40 -64.98 -57.66
N GLY A 146 14.39 -64.31 -58.28
CA GLY A 146 14.68 -64.31 -59.73
C GLY A 146 14.81 -62.87 -60.28
N GLU A 147 15.71 -62.56 -61.23
CA GLU A 147 16.80 -63.33 -61.85
C GLU A 147 17.97 -62.38 -62.16
N GLU A 148 19.18 -62.91 -62.38
CA GLU A 148 20.37 -62.09 -62.70
C GLU A 148 20.48 -61.78 -64.21
N THR A 149 20.45 -60.49 -64.57
CA THR A 149 20.89 -60.03 -65.90
C THR A 149 21.94 -58.94 -65.77
N ALA A 150 23.19 -59.25 -66.10
CA ALA A 150 24.28 -58.28 -66.08
C ALA A 150 24.17 -57.31 -67.28
N GLN A 151 24.01 -56.02 -67.01
CA GLN A 151 23.97 -54.96 -68.01
C GLN A 151 24.88 -53.78 -67.63
N ALA A 152 25.01 -52.80 -68.53
CA ALA A 152 26.14 -51.87 -68.58
C ALA A 152 26.31 -51.01 -67.31
N PRO A 153 27.55 -50.66 -66.93
CA PRO A 153 27.81 -49.82 -65.76
C PRO A 153 27.20 -48.41 -65.92
N HIS A 154 26.46 -47.98 -64.90
CA HIS A 154 25.86 -46.63 -64.78
C HIS A 154 26.87 -45.53 -65.18
N PRO A 155 26.48 -44.48 -65.94
CA PRO A 155 27.41 -43.47 -66.48
C PRO A 155 28.21 -42.64 -65.45
N PHE A 156 27.96 -42.80 -64.15
CA PHE A 156 28.74 -42.18 -63.07
C PHE A 156 29.64 -43.18 -62.33
N HIS A 157 29.85 -44.38 -62.91
CA HIS A 157 30.68 -45.44 -62.32
C HIS A 157 32.15 -45.04 -62.18
N SER A 158 32.63 -44.10 -63.01
CA SER A 158 33.95 -43.46 -62.94
C SER A 158 34.23 -42.71 -61.63
N ILE A 159 33.19 -42.17 -60.99
CA ILE A 159 33.33 -41.27 -59.85
C ILE A 159 33.92 -42.00 -58.65
N THR A 160 35.04 -41.47 -58.14
CA THR A 160 35.68 -41.93 -56.89
C THR A 160 34.94 -41.39 -55.65
N PRO A 161 34.89 -42.13 -54.54
CA PRO A 161 34.24 -41.65 -53.31
C PRO A 161 34.92 -40.37 -52.77
N PRO A 162 34.15 -39.36 -52.32
CA PRO A 162 34.69 -38.05 -51.94
C PRO A 162 35.55 -38.04 -50.65
N SER A 163 35.48 -39.09 -49.83
CA SER A 163 36.27 -39.22 -48.61
C SER A 163 36.47 -40.69 -48.23
N ALA A 164 37.47 -40.99 -47.39
CA ALA A 164 37.76 -42.35 -46.91
C ALA A 164 36.65 -42.97 -46.04
N PHE A 165 35.66 -42.17 -45.62
CA PHE A 165 34.46 -42.62 -44.90
C PHE A 165 33.24 -42.77 -45.82
N CYS A 166 33.40 -42.50 -47.12
CA CYS A 166 32.40 -42.78 -48.15
C CYS A 166 32.84 -43.99 -48.96
N SER A 167 31.90 -44.86 -49.32
CA SER A 167 32.15 -46.00 -50.20
C SER A 167 31.04 -46.14 -51.21
N LYS A 168 31.42 -46.46 -52.45
CA LYS A 168 30.50 -46.81 -53.53
C LYS A 168 29.98 -48.23 -53.28
N ILE A 169 28.67 -48.40 -53.30
CA ILE A 169 27.96 -49.65 -53.02
C ILE A 169 27.10 -49.98 -54.25
N CYS A 170 27.15 -51.23 -54.70
CA CYS A 170 26.18 -51.78 -55.65
C CYS A 170 25.03 -52.41 -54.86
N LEU A 171 23.79 -52.05 -55.18
CA LEU A 171 22.61 -52.61 -54.50
C LEU A 171 22.17 -53.89 -55.20
N LEU A 172 22.26 -55.03 -54.51
CA LEU A 172 21.83 -56.35 -55.01
C LEU A 172 20.36 -56.37 -55.49
N SER A 173 19.51 -55.49 -54.95
CA SER A 173 18.10 -55.37 -55.30
C SER A 173 17.79 -54.38 -56.43
N ASN A 174 18.78 -53.66 -56.96
CA ASN A 174 18.65 -52.82 -58.16
C ASN A 174 20.03 -52.57 -58.78
N PRO A 175 20.47 -53.36 -59.79
CA PRO A 175 21.78 -53.22 -60.40
C PRO A 175 21.93 -51.96 -61.27
N GLU A 176 20.82 -51.35 -61.72
CA GLU A 176 20.85 -50.07 -62.45
C GLU A 176 21.15 -48.87 -61.52
N ALA A 177 21.00 -49.04 -60.20
CA ALA A 177 21.13 -47.96 -59.23
C ALA A 177 22.54 -47.85 -58.62
N LEU A 178 23.18 -46.69 -58.79
CA LEU A 178 24.49 -46.41 -58.21
C LEU A 178 24.35 -45.77 -56.83
N CYS A 179 24.90 -46.42 -55.79
CA CYS A 179 24.84 -45.90 -54.42
C CYS A 179 26.23 -45.43 -53.92
N PHE A 180 26.26 -44.29 -53.22
CA PHE A 180 27.41 -43.82 -52.43
C PHE A 180 26.99 -43.66 -50.98
N ALA A 181 27.69 -44.31 -50.05
CA ALA A 181 27.31 -44.40 -48.65
C ALA A 181 28.42 -43.90 -47.71
N TRP A 182 28.08 -42.95 -46.83
CA TRP A 182 28.93 -42.47 -45.75
C TRP A 182 28.70 -43.32 -44.52
N HIS A 183 29.74 -43.94 -43.99
CA HIS A 183 29.65 -44.92 -42.92
C HIS A 183 30.74 -44.75 -41.87
N TYR A 184 30.58 -45.48 -40.76
CA TYR A 184 31.58 -45.65 -39.73
C TYR A 184 31.44 -47.04 -39.11
N ASN A 185 32.56 -47.60 -38.68
CA ASN A 185 32.57 -48.86 -37.94
C ASN A 185 31.99 -48.65 -36.54
N THR A 186 31.12 -49.55 -36.12
CA THR A 186 30.63 -49.62 -34.74
C THR A 186 31.38 -50.70 -33.96
N VAL A 187 30.70 -51.52 -33.17
CA VAL A 187 31.34 -52.61 -32.40
C VAL A 187 31.89 -53.65 -33.40
N PRO A 188 33.04 -54.32 -33.16
CA PRO A 188 33.78 -55.02 -34.22
C PRO A 188 32.93 -56.01 -35.04
N GLY A 189 32.67 -55.65 -36.30
CA GLY A 189 31.83 -56.38 -37.26
C GLY A 189 30.82 -55.47 -37.97
N ASP A 190 30.17 -54.56 -37.25
CA ASP A 190 29.00 -53.82 -37.76
C ASP A 190 29.37 -52.45 -38.37
N VAL A 191 28.97 -52.20 -39.62
CA VAL A 191 29.12 -50.93 -40.34
C VAL A 191 27.82 -50.12 -40.32
N CYS A 192 27.87 -48.86 -39.88
CA CYS A 192 26.68 -48.02 -39.74
C CYS A 192 26.66 -46.88 -40.77
N VAL A 193 25.75 -46.97 -41.75
CA VAL A 193 25.57 -45.97 -42.83
C VAL A 193 24.82 -44.74 -42.31
N LEU A 194 25.54 -43.61 -42.14
CA LEU A 194 24.99 -42.33 -41.70
C LEU A 194 24.20 -41.60 -42.80
N LYS A 195 24.71 -41.65 -44.03
CA LYS A 195 24.12 -41.03 -45.22
C LYS A 195 24.29 -41.98 -46.40
N HIS A 196 23.36 -42.00 -47.34
CA HIS A 196 23.61 -42.57 -48.65
C HIS A 196 22.86 -41.81 -49.75
N LEU A 197 23.50 -41.68 -50.91
CA LEU A 197 22.91 -41.17 -52.14
C LEU A 197 22.68 -42.34 -53.07
N VAL A 198 21.47 -42.43 -53.62
CA VAL A 198 21.12 -43.37 -54.69
C VAL A 198 20.86 -42.57 -55.95
N PHE A 199 21.55 -42.90 -57.04
CA PHE A 199 21.22 -42.45 -58.39
C PHE A 199 20.42 -43.56 -59.06
N SER A 200 19.23 -43.26 -59.57
CA SER A 200 18.36 -44.19 -60.30
C SER A 200 17.86 -43.55 -61.59
N SER A 201 17.76 -44.33 -62.68
CA SER A 201 17.22 -43.86 -63.96
C SER A 201 15.78 -43.32 -63.80
N SER A 202 15.48 -42.17 -64.42
CA SER A 202 14.18 -41.51 -64.30
C SER A 202 13.57 -41.23 -65.67
N LYS A 203 12.51 -41.98 -66.02
CA LYS A 203 11.81 -41.87 -67.31
C LYS A 203 10.75 -40.75 -67.29
N GLU A 204 11.19 -39.50 -67.30
CA GLU A 204 10.31 -38.35 -67.56
C GLU A 204 10.30 -37.97 -69.05
N VAL A 205 9.12 -37.57 -69.54
CA VAL A 205 8.87 -37.39 -70.97
C VAL A 205 9.27 -35.97 -71.41
N GLY A 206 10.42 -35.83 -72.09
CA GLY A 206 10.74 -34.63 -72.87
C GLY A 206 12.15 -34.05 -72.72
N ALA A 207 13.04 -34.66 -71.94
CA ALA A 207 14.44 -34.21 -71.79
C ALA A 207 15.42 -35.40 -71.84
N ALA A 208 16.71 -35.10 -72.04
CA ALA A 208 17.77 -36.11 -72.18
C ALA A 208 18.03 -36.93 -70.90
N ASP A 209 18.63 -38.12 -71.07
CA ASP A 209 18.84 -39.15 -70.04
C ASP A 209 19.20 -38.62 -68.65
N GLY A 210 18.20 -38.60 -67.76
CA GLY A 210 18.28 -38.02 -66.43
C GLY A 210 18.19 -39.05 -65.31
N TYR A 211 19.01 -38.86 -64.28
CA TYR A 211 19.05 -39.71 -63.10
C TYR A 211 18.50 -38.94 -61.89
N LEU A 212 17.59 -39.57 -61.14
CA LEU A 212 17.11 -39.04 -59.87
C LEU A 212 18.12 -39.39 -58.77
N CYS A 213 18.78 -38.36 -58.22
CA CYS A 213 19.66 -38.46 -57.06
C CYS A 213 18.83 -38.29 -55.78
N SER A 214 18.64 -39.37 -55.03
CA SER A 214 17.90 -39.40 -53.77
C SER A 214 18.85 -39.45 -52.57
N THR A 215 18.80 -38.44 -51.71
CA THR A 215 19.67 -38.28 -50.53
C THR A 215 18.99 -38.76 -49.25
N TYR A 216 19.46 -39.87 -48.71
CA TYR A 216 19.00 -40.46 -47.46
C TYR A 216 19.98 -40.17 -46.32
N CYS A 217 19.46 -39.70 -45.18
CA CYS A 217 20.23 -39.52 -43.96
C CYS A 217 19.62 -40.38 -42.84
N ARG A 218 20.34 -41.42 -42.41
CA ARG A 218 19.93 -42.39 -41.38
C ARG A 218 18.57 -43.03 -41.67
N GLY A 219 18.37 -43.45 -42.93
CA GLY A 219 17.16 -44.11 -43.42
C GLY A 219 15.96 -43.19 -43.71
N ILE A 220 16.13 -41.87 -43.64
CA ILE A 220 15.09 -40.88 -43.98
C ILE A 220 15.55 -40.10 -45.21
N ASN A 221 14.71 -40.02 -46.24
CA ASN A 221 14.94 -39.16 -47.41
C ASN A 221 14.90 -37.68 -46.99
N VAL A 222 15.85 -36.88 -47.49
CA VAL A 222 16.03 -35.46 -47.13
C VAL A 222 16.03 -34.53 -48.35
N GLU A 223 16.53 -34.97 -49.50
CA GLU A 223 16.62 -34.20 -50.74
C GLU A 223 16.56 -35.14 -51.94
N GLU A 224 15.74 -34.80 -52.94
CA GLU A 224 15.69 -35.46 -54.25
C GLU A 224 16.01 -34.44 -55.33
N ARG A 225 16.81 -34.83 -56.32
CA ARG A 225 17.38 -33.92 -57.32
C ARG A 225 17.68 -34.64 -58.63
N TYR A 226 17.24 -34.08 -59.76
CA TYR A 226 17.59 -34.59 -61.09
C TYR A 226 19.04 -34.22 -61.45
N VAL A 227 19.75 -35.16 -62.06
CA VAL A 227 21.18 -35.11 -62.37
C VAL A 227 21.40 -35.71 -63.75
N SER A 228 21.98 -34.94 -64.67
CA SER A 228 22.29 -35.38 -66.05
C SER A 228 23.78 -35.32 -66.38
N THR A 229 24.60 -34.61 -65.59
CA THR A 229 26.06 -34.51 -65.82
C THR A 229 26.88 -35.10 -64.68
N GLU A 230 28.10 -35.57 -64.96
CA GLU A 230 29.06 -36.01 -63.93
C GLU A 230 29.38 -34.87 -62.94
N THR A 231 29.41 -33.63 -63.41
CA THR A 231 29.54 -32.41 -62.58
C THR A 231 28.37 -32.22 -61.60
N ASP A 232 27.13 -32.53 -61.99
CA ASP A 232 25.96 -32.48 -61.11
C ASP A 232 25.95 -33.64 -60.11
N ALA A 233 26.45 -34.81 -60.49
CA ALA A 233 26.64 -35.95 -59.60
C ALA A 233 27.69 -35.62 -58.53
N LEU A 234 28.86 -35.10 -58.92
CA LEU A 234 29.91 -34.63 -58.01
C LEU A 234 29.41 -33.50 -57.08
N ALA A 235 28.65 -32.54 -57.60
CA ALA A 235 28.05 -31.48 -56.79
C ALA A 235 27.02 -32.03 -55.77
N SER A 236 26.32 -33.11 -56.10
CA SER A 236 25.38 -33.79 -55.20
C SER A 236 26.10 -34.60 -54.12
N LEU A 237 27.17 -35.32 -54.49
CA LEU A 237 28.05 -36.00 -53.52
C LEU A 237 28.68 -35.00 -52.54
N LYS A 238 29.13 -33.84 -53.02
CA LYS A 238 29.68 -32.79 -52.14
C LYS A 238 28.64 -32.22 -51.19
N ARG A 239 27.45 -31.84 -51.70
CA ARG A 239 26.32 -31.42 -50.84
C ARG A 239 26.02 -32.44 -49.75
N ALA A 240 26.02 -33.73 -50.10
CA ALA A 240 25.78 -34.81 -49.17
C ALA A 240 26.88 -34.96 -48.12
N ASP A 241 28.16 -34.79 -48.47
CA ASP A 241 29.28 -34.75 -47.52
C ASP A 241 29.14 -33.57 -46.54
N ASP A 242 28.80 -32.39 -47.05
CA ASP A 242 28.56 -31.15 -46.28
C ASP A 242 27.33 -31.22 -45.33
N LEU A 243 26.38 -32.15 -45.51
CA LEU A 243 25.19 -32.27 -44.66
C LEU A 243 25.54 -32.65 -43.20
N LEU A 244 25.48 -31.68 -42.28
CA LEU A 244 25.69 -31.91 -40.86
C LEU A 244 24.46 -32.55 -40.18
N LEU A 245 24.66 -33.74 -39.60
CA LEU A 245 23.61 -34.54 -38.96
C LEU A 245 23.39 -34.16 -37.49
N CYS A 246 22.14 -34.22 -37.03
CA CYS A 246 21.74 -33.96 -35.66
C CYS A 246 22.30 -35.01 -34.68
N CYS A 247 23.14 -34.61 -33.72
CA CYS A 247 23.72 -35.49 -32.68
C CYS A 247 22.73 -36.12 -31.66
N GLY A 248 21.43 -35.79 -31.70
CA GLY A 248 20.41 -36.46 -30.88
C GLY A 248 20.25 -35.92 -29.46
N CYS A 249 19.90 -36.77 -28.49
CA CYS A 249 19.71 -36.35 -27.10
C CYS A 249 20.89 -36.65 -26.15
N GLU A 250 21.93 -37.36 -26.61
CA GLU A 250 23.20 -37.60 -25.88
C GLU A 250 23.03 -38.14 -24.43
N ILE A 251 21.89 -38.77 -24.13
CA ILE A 251 21.57 -39.30 -22.80
C ILE A 251 20.69 -40.53 -22.98
N GLU A 252 21.09 -41.65 -22.38
CA GLU A 252 20.31 -42.88 -22.38
C GLU A 252 18.87 -42.67 -21.83
N PRO A 253 17.83 -43.11 -22.55
CA PRO A 253 16.44 -43.01 -22.08
C PRO A 253 16.23 -43.73 -20.75
N ALA A 254 15.30 -43.25 -19.94
CA ALA A 254 14.75 -44.06 -18.86
C ALA A 254 13.74 -45.05 -19.44
N ALA A 255 13.62 -46.25 -18.85
CA ALA A 255 12.66 -47.27 -19.27
C ALA A 255 11.26 -46.68 -19.47
N GLY A 256 10.64 -46.97 -20.63
CA GLY A 256 9.34 -46.42 -21.04
C GLY A 256 9.38 -45.03 -21.72
N THR A 257 10.55 -44.45 -21.98
CA THR A 257 10.65 -43.20 -22.79
C THR A 257 10.52 -43.52 -24.28
N LYS A 258 9.55 -42.92 -24.98
CA LYS A 258 9.45 -43.03 -26.44
C LYS A 258 10.57 -42.23 -27.14
N CYS A 259 11.52 -42.93 -27.75
CA CYS A 259 12.59 -42.39 -28.58
C CYS A 259 12.94 -43.37 -29.70
N VAL A 260 13.48 -42.87 -30.81
CA VAL A 260 14.06 -43.70 -31.88
C VAL A 260 15.54 -43.90 -31.58
N ARG A 261 16.06 -45.12 -31.72
CA ARG A 261 17.50 -45.42 -31.66
C ARG A 261 18.06 -45.57 -33.08
N PHE A 262 19.30 -45.14 -33.26
CA PHE A 262 20.06 -45.32 -34.50
C PHE A 262 21.56 -45.36 -34.13
N GLY A 263 22.22 -46.49 -34.37
CA GLY A 263 23.52 -46.78 -33.76
C GLY A 263 23.45 -46.65 -32.22
N SER A 264 24.50 -46.08 -31.62
CA SER A 264 24.52 -45.70 -30.20
C SER A 264 23.68 -44.46 -29.87
N GLY A 265 23.11 -43.78 -30.87
CA GLY A 265 22.36 -42.53 -30.70
C GLY A 265 20.89 -42.71 -30.34
N CYS A 266 20.38 -41.85 -29.46
CA CYS A 266 18.95 -41.75 -29.13
C CYS A 266 18.37 -40.42 -29.64
N PHE A 267 17.17 -40.48 -30.26
CA PHE A 267 16.57 -39.39 -31.02
C PHE A 267 15.08 -39.20 -30.72
N SER A 268 14.58 -37.97 -30.96
CA SER A 268 13.15 -37.68 -31.01
C SER A 268 12.49 -38.49 -32.14
N PRO A 269 11.31 -39.11 -31.94
CA PRO A 269 10.52 -39.70 -33.04
C PRO A 269 10.08 -38.68 -34.09
N LYS A 270 10.20 -37.38 -33.80
CA LYS A 270 10.14 -36.28 -34.77
C LYS A 270 11.48 -35.55 -34.71
N CYS A 271 12.52 -36.14 -35.29
CA CYS A 271 13.84 -35.52 -35.45
C CYS A 271 13.90 -34.82 -36.81
N LEU A 272 14.62 -33.69 -36.90
CA LEU A 272 14.83 -33.00 -38.19
C LEU A 272 15.93 -33.64 -39.06
N VAL A 273 16.60 -34.67 -38.56
CA VAL A 273 17.69 -35.42 -39.23
C VAL A 273 18.96 -34.58 -39.46
N THR A 274 18.90 -33.56 -40.31
CA THR A 274 19.97 -32.60 -40.58
C THR A 274 19.82 -31.34 -39.70
N THR A 275 20.93 -30.61 -39.51
CA THR A 275 21.00 -29.37 -38.71
C THR A 275 22.21 -28.55 -39.12
N GLN A 276 22.04 -27.24 -39.32
CA GLN A 276 23.09 -26.28 -39.73
C GLN A 276 24.39 -26.35 -38.91
N ASP A 277 24.30 -26.72 -37.63
CA ASP A 277 25.42 -26.79 -36.69
C ASP A 277 25.94 -28.23 -36.42
N GLY A 278 25.29 -29.28 -36.93
CA GLY A 278 25.41 -30.67 -36.44
C GLY A 278 24.88 -30.91 -34.99
N LYS A 279 24.60 -29.84 -34.25
CA LYS A 279 24.12 -29.87 -32.86
C LYS A 279 22.67 -30.33 -32.78
N ALA A 280 22.31 -30.94 -31.65
CA ALA A 280 20.98 -31.47 -31.36
C ALA A 280 19.84 -30.52 -31.79
N CYS A 281 18.96 -31.00 -32.68
CA CYS A 281 17.78 -30.27 -33.12
C CYS A 281 16.84 -29.97 -31.94
N LEU A 282 15.98 -28.95 -32.07
CA LEU A 282 15.12 -28.48 -30.97
C LEU A 282 14.27 -29.60 -30.33
N LYS A 283 13.77 -30.54 -31.15
CA LYS A 283 12.97 -31.69 -30.68
C LYS A 283 13.80 -32.67 -29.84
N CYS A 284 15.06 -32.94 -30.22
CA CYS A 284 15.99 -33.75 -29.43
C CYS A 284 16.45 -33.04 -28.15
N LYS A 285 16.64 -31.71 -28.18
CA LYS A 285 16.89 -30.89 -26.97
C LYS A 285 15.72 -30.98 -25.98
N TYR A 286 14.47 -30.99 -26.45
CA TYR A 286 13.30 -31.23 -25.59
C TYR A 286 13.28 -32.66 -24.99
N LEU A 287 13.59 -33.69 -25.78
CA LEU A 287 13.70 -35.08 -25.30
C LEU A 287 14.77 -35.22 -24.21
N ARG A 288 15.96 -34.63 -24.39
CA ARG A 288 17.04 -34.59 -23.41
C ARG A 288 16.57 -34.02 -22.06
N ARG A 289 15.84 -32.90 -22.10
CA ARG A 289 15.26 -32.26 -20.90
C ARG A 289 14.16 -33.09 -20.25
N LEU A 290 13.38 -33.86 -21.01
CA LEU A 290 12.37 -34.79 -20.49
C LEU A 290 13.02 -35.95 -19.71
N ILE A 291 14.05 -36.60 -20.29
CA ILE A 291 14.79 -37.71 -19.65
C ILE A 291 15.46 -37.22 -18.36
N GLN A 292 16.11 -36.05 -18.38
CA GLN A 292 16.68 -35.43 -17.17
C GLN A 292 15.63 -35.20 -16.07
N ASN A 293 14.45 -34.69 -16.44
CA ASN A 293 13.36 -34.47 -15.50
C ASN A 293 12.81 -35.77 -14.89
N GLN A 294 12.71 -36.85 -15.66
CA GLN A 294 12.35 -38.18 -15.15
C GLN A 294 13.40 -38.72 -14.17
N ARG A 295 14.69 -38.71 -14.56
CA ARG A 295 15.82 -39.11 -13.69
C ARG A 295 15.82 -38.30 -12.38
N ASN A 296 15.52 -37.00 -12.42
CA ASN A 296 15.42 -36.14 -11.22
C ASN A 296 14.18 -36.43 -10.35
N ARG A 297 13.04 -36.85 -10.94
CA ARG A 297 11.88 -37.33 -10.19
C ARG A 297 12.18 -38.64 -9.45
N LEU A 298 12.90 -39.56 -10.09
CA LEU A 298 13.36 -40.81 -9.47
C LEU A 298 14.33 -40.54 -8.31
N LYS A 299 15.33 -39.65 -8.49
CA LYS A 299 16.21 -39.22 -7.39
C LYS A 299 15.42 -38.61 -6.23
N LYS A 300 14.39 -37.78 -6.48
CA LYS A 300 13.51 -37.21 -5.43
C LYS A 300 12.62 -38.23 -4.70
N LYS A 301 12.42 -39.46 -5.20
CA LYS A 301 11.75 -40.54 -4.45
C LYS A 301 12.61 -41.10 -3.30
N ARG A 302 13.95 -40.94 -3.31
CA ARG A 302 14.84 -41.26 -2.17
C ARG A 302 14.71 -40.24 -1.02
N ARG A 303 13.51 -40.11 -0.45
CA ARG A 303 13.30 -39.47 0.86
C ARG A 303 13.66 -40.49 1.95
N GLY A 304 14.35 -40.03 3.01
CA GLY A 304 14.76 -40.87 4.14
C GLY A 304 13.58 -41.65 4.75
N THR A 305 13.86 -42.86 5.24
CA THR A 305 12.83 -43.86 5.58
C THR A 305 11.86 -43.37 6.64
N PHE A 306 10.65 -43.94 6.66
CA PHE A 306 9.60 -43.57 7.63
C PHE A 306 10.10 -43.60 9.09
N LYS A 307 10.89 -44.64 9.44
CA LYS A 307 11.58 -44.76 10.74
C LYS A 307 12.48 -43.56 11.06
N GLN A 308 13.27 -43.05 10.10
CA GLN A 308 14.11 -41.86 10.29
C GLN A 308 13.29 -40.57 10.49
N ARG A 309 12.13 -40.44 9.82
CA ARG A 309 11.22 -39.29 9.97
C ARG A 309 10.51 -39.31 11.33
N ILE A 310 10.13 -40.50 11.82
CA ILE A 310 9.61 -40.69 13.19
C ILE A 310 10.71 -40.33 14.21
N SER A 311 11.89 -40.94 14.13
CA SER A 311 13.02 -40.67 15.04
C SER A 311 13.30 -39.16 15.21
N ARG A 312 13.41 -38.41 14.09
CA ARG A 312 13.62 -36.96 14.13
C ARG A 312 12.47 -36.20 14.82
N LYS A 313 11.20 -36.59 14.59
CA LYS A 313 10.05 -36.00 15.29
C LYS A 313 10.02 -36.38 16.78
N SER A 314 10.34 -37.61 17.15
CA SER A 314 10.41 -38.04 18.55
C SER A 314 11.49 -37.31 19.34
N VAL A 315 12.67 -37.07 18.74
CA VAL A 315 13.73 -36.24 19.34
C VAL A 315 13.30 -34.78 19.48
N GLN A 316 12.57 -34.22 18.51
CA GLN A 316 11.98 -32.87 18.63
C GLN A 316 10.93 -32.79 19.76
N LEU A 317 10.03 -33.79 19.85
CA LEU A 317 9.03 -33.91 20.91
C LEU A 317 9.69 -34.02 22.30
N PHE A 318 10.73 -34.84 22.43
CA PHE A 318 11.48 -34.99 23.68
C PHE A 318 12.17 -33.69 24.10
N ARG A 319 12.81 -32.99 23.16
CA ARG A 319 13.41 -31.66 23.40
C ARG A 319 12.36 -30.62 23.81
N ALA A 320 11.16 -30.66 23.22
CA ALA A 320 10.04 -29.80 23.61
C ALA A 320 9.53 -30.12 25.02
N LYS A 321 9.30 -31.41 25.35
CA LYS A 321 8.91 -31.87 26.69
C LYS A 321 9.96 -31.46 27.75
N LYS A 322 11.26 -31.61 27.47
CA LYS A 322 12.34 -31.18 28.40
C LYS A 322 12.38 -29.67 28.61
N LYS A 323 12.03 -28.86 27.59
CA LYS A 323 11.85 -27.39 27.76
C LYS A 323 10.62 -27.08 28.62
N LEU A 324 9.48 -27.73 28.38
CA LEU A 324 8.27 -27.56 29.16
C LEU A 324 8.52 -27.85 30.66
N ALA A 325 9.14 -28.99 30.97
CA ALA A 325 9.47 -29.42 32.33
C ALA A 325 10.57 -28.59 33.03
N LYS A 326 11.29 -27.71 32.30
CA LYS A 326 12.11 -26.65 32.91
C LYS A 326 11.27 -25.41 33.21
N ALA A 327 10.44 -24.98 32.26
CA ALA A 327 9.57 -23.82 32.44
C ALA A 327 8.54 -24.02 33.58
N GLN A 328 7.98 -25.22 33.72
CA GLN A 328 7.08 -25.57 34.83
C GLN A 328 7.78 -25.44 36.18
N ARG A 329 8.97 -26.03 36.34
CA ARG A 329 9.75 -25.89 37.58
C ARG A 329 10.06 -24.45 37.95
N SER A 330 10.50 -23.61 37.01
CA SER A 330 10.73 -22.20 37.33
C SER A 330 9.45 -21.40 37.60
N ILE A 331 8.28 -21.87 37.15
CA ILE A 331 6.98 -21.34 37.59
C ILE A 331 6.65 -21.80 39.02
N GLU A 332 6.95 -23.06 39.40
CA GLU A 332 6.84 -23.52 40.79
C GLU A 332 7.82 -22.78 41.73
N GLU A 333 9.08 -22.62 41.35
CA GLU A 333 10.11 -21.86 42.08
C GLU A 333 9.65 -20.42 42.35
N LEU A 334 9.18 -19.71 41.31
CA LEU A 334 8.67 -18.34 41.44
C LEU A 334 7.35 -18.26 42.24
N ARG A 335 6.51 -19.30 42.23
CA ARG A 335 5.32 -19.38 43.09
C ARG A 335 5.69 -19.57 44.56
N ALA A 336 6.67 -20.42 44.87
CA ALA A 336 7.15 -20.60 46.23
C ALA A 336 7.71 -19.28 46.80
N VAL A 337 8.54 -18.56 46.02
CA VAL A 337 9.04 -17.23 46.40
C VAL A 337 7.90 -16.23 46.61
N ASN A 338 6.94 -16.13 45.68
CA ASN A 338 5.82 -15.21 45.81
C ASN A 338 4.91 -15.53 47.01
N ASN A 339 4.72 -16.81 47.35
CA ASN A 339 3.94 -17.22 48.52
C ASN A 339 4.63 -16.86 49.85
N GLY A 340 5.97 -16.75 49.86
CA GLY A 340 6.75 -16.32 51.02
C GLY A 340 6.77 -14.81 51.27
N ILE A 341 6.28 -13.99 50.33
CA ILE A 341 6.24 -12.52 50.48
C ILE A 341 4.97 -12.14 51.25
N ALA A 342 5.13 -11.68 52.50
CA ALA A 342 4.01 -11.25 53.32
C ALA A 342 3.27 -10.05 52.68
N ARG A 343 1.93 -10.12 52.67
CA ARG A 343 1.07 -9.08 52.06
C ARG A 343 1.29 -7.70 52.69
N ALA A 344 1.63 -7.66 53.98
CA ALA A 344 1.95 -6.44 54.71
C ALA A 344 3.21 -5.71 54.17
N ASP A 345 4.23 -6.44 53.71
CA ASP A 345 5.45 -5.82 53.18
C ASP A 345 5.25 -5.24 51.79
N LEU A 346 4.36 -5.84 50.99
CA LEU A 346 3.87 -5.23 49.76
C LEU A 346 3.11 -3.93 50.06
N GLU A 347 2.27 -3.88 51.10
CA GLU A 347 1.53 -2.66 51.46
C GLU A 347 2.42 -1.57 52.08
N LYS A 348 3.46 -1.92 52.86
CA LYS A 348 4.54 -1.00 53.27
C LYS A 348 5.32 -0.43 52.08
N LYS A 349 5.62 -1.24 51.06
CA LYS A 349 6.29 -0.75 49.83
C LYS A 349 5.36 0.08 48.96
N LEU A 350 4.06 -0.21 48.96
CA LEU A 350 3.06 0.59 48.25
C LEU A 350 2.81 1.95 48.91
N SER A 351 2.88 2.07 50.24
CA SER A 351 2.49 3.31 50.94
C SER A 351 3.29 4.54 50.48
N GLY A 352 4.58 4.37 50.14
CA GLY A 352 5.46 5.40 49.59
C GLY A 352 5.20 5.82 48.14
N LEU A 353 4.26 5.17 47.42
CA LEU A 353 3.88 5.58 46.06
C LEU A 353 2.68 6.56 46.06
N PRO A 354 2.57 7.46 45.07
CA PRO A 354 1.39 8.31 44.86
C PRO A 354 0.09 7.50 44.74
N VAL A 355 -1.03 8.05 45.25
CA VAL A 355 -2.34 7.38 45.34
C VAL A 355 -2.73 6.65 44.05
N LYS A 356 -2.65 7.31 42.89
CA LYS A 356 -2.99 6.74 41.58
C LYS A 356 -2.12 5.53 41.21
N GLN A 357 -0.81 5.60 41.50
CA GLN A 357 0.12 4.51 41.24
C GLN A 357 -0.15 3.32 42.18
N ARG A 358 -0.45 3.57 43.47
CA ARG A 358 -0.86 2.50 44.40
C ARG A 358 -2.04 1.71 43.89
N ILE A 359 -3.07 2.41 43.39
CA ILE A 359 -4.29 1.79 42.87
C ILE A 359 -4.00 1.02 41.56
N ALA A 360 -3.22 1.60 40.63
CA ALA A 360 -2.80 0.92 39.41
C ALA A 360 -2.04 -0.39 39.70
N VAL A 361 -1.06 -0.35 40.62
CA VAL A 361 -0.26 -1.52 41.01
C VAL A 361 -1.10 -2.58 41.73
N LYS A 362 -1.95 -2.19 42.70
CA LYS A 362 -2.90 -3.12 43.35
C LYS A 362 -3.83 -3.79 42.32
N THR A 363 -4.27 -3.04 41.31
CA THR A 363 -5.09 -3.57 40.19
C THR A 363 -4.30 -4.58 39.35
N CYS A 364 -3.03 -4.30 39.00
CA CYS A 364 -2.19 -5.25 38.27
C CYS A 364 -1.96 -6.56 39.04
N PHE A 365 -1.70 -6.50 40.36
CA PHE A 365 -1.60 -7.72 41.19
C PHE A 365 -2.93 -8.50 41.28
N GLN A 366 -4.07 -7.80 41.38
CA GLN A 366 -5.39 -8.43 41.38
C GLN A 366 -5.75 -9.06 40.02
N ALA A 367 -5.24 -8.53 38.91
CA ALA A 367 -5.35 -9.14 37.60
C ALA A 367 -4.46 -10.41 37.49
N ALA A 368 -3.18 -10.30 37.87
CA ALA A 368 -2.20 -11.38 37.76
C ALA A 368 -2.48 -12.60 38.66
N THR A 369 -3.20 -12.40 39.77
CA THR A 369 -3.64 -13.49 40.67
C THR A 369 -4.87 -14.25 40.18
N ARG A 370 -5.56 -13.78 39.13
CA ARG A 370 -6.77 -14.41 38.58
C ARG A 370 -6.46 -15.26 37.34
N LYS A 371 -7.20 -16.36 37.17
CA LYS A 371 -7.18 -17.19 35.94
C LYS A 371 -7.69 -16.44 34.69
N SER A 372 -8.40 -15.33 34.87
CA SER A 372 -8.88 -14.45 33.80
C SER A 372 -9.22 -13.06 34.34
N THR A 373 -9.05 -12.03 33.51
CA THR A 373 -9.47 -10.65 33.77
C THR A 373 -10.96 -10.39 33.47
N ARG A 374 -11.69 -11.36 32.89
CA ARG A 374 -13.14 -11.25 32.69
C ARG A 374 -13.86 -11.19 34.04
N GLY A 375 -14.77 -10.22 34.20
CA GLY A 375 -15.46 -10.01 35.47
C GLY A 375 -14.56 -9.44 36.58
N MET A 376 -13.50 -8.72 36.23
CA MET A 376 -12.72 -7.96 37.19
C MET A 376 -13.48 -6.68 37.61
N SER A 377 -13.64 -6.52 38.93
CA SER A 377 -14.04 -5.28 39.57
C SER A 377 -12.85 -4.32 39.63
N TYR A 378 -13.08 -3.04 39.39
CA TYR A 378 -12.07 -1.99 39.47
C TYR A 378 -12.49 -0.92 40.47
N ASP A 379 -11.52 -0.26 41.10
CA ASP A 379 -11.79 0.87 42.00
C ASP A 379 -12.39 2.08 41.26
N LYS A 380 -13.26 2.85 41.92
CA LYS A 380 -13.94 4.00 41.31
C LYS A 380 -12.98 5.10 40.86
N LEU A 381 -11.91 5.36 41.63
CA LEU A 381 -10.87 6.33 41.26
C LEU A 381 -10.02 5.81 40.09
N TRP A 382 -9.81 4.49 40.00
CA TRP A 382 -9.13 3.89 38.85
C TRP A 382 -9.95 4.00 37.57
N ILE A 383 -11.26 3.76 37.66
CA ILE A 383 -12.18 3.92 36.52
C ILE A 383 -12.20 5.38 36.06
N LEU A 384 -12.21 6.35 36.97
CA LEU A 384 -12.11 7.77 36.64
C LEU A 384 -10.79 8.10 35.91
N GLU A 385 -9.64 7.63 36.40
CA GLU A 385 -8.37 7.83 35.70
C GLU A 385 -8.35 7.15 34.33
N CYS A 386 -8.97 5.97 34.20
CA CYS A 386 -9.11 5.28 32.92
C CYS A 386 -10.00 6.04 31.93
N ILE A 387 -11.08 6.69 32.40
CA ILE A 387 -11.90 7.60 31.57
C ILE A 387 -11.03 8.80 31.12
N LEU A 388 -10.27 9.43 32.02
CA LEU A 388 -9.39 10.55 31.68
C LEU A 388 -8.28 10.16 30.68
N MET A 389 -7.69 8.97 30.82
CA MET A 389 -6.72 8.42 29.85
C MET A 389 -7.38 8.14 28.49
N GLN A 390 -8.58 7.55 28.49
CA GLN A 390 -9.36 7.29 27.28
C GLN A 390 -9.80 8.59 26.57
N MET A 391 -10.10 9.66 27.31
CA MET A 391 -10.39 10.98 26.75
C MET A 391 -9.14 11.66 26.16
N LYS A 392 -7.98 11.54 26.82
CA LYS A 392 -6.71 12.12 26.33
C LYS A 392 -6.15 11.40 25.10
N SER A 393 -6.28 10.06 25.03
CA SER A 393 -5.93 9.31 23.82
C SER A 393 -6.60 7.93 23.78
N PRO A 394 -7.71 7.78 23.01
CA PRO A 394 -8.35 6.50 22.75
C PRO A 394 -7.39 5.45 22.16
N GLN A 395 -6.44 5.89 21.32
CA GLN A 395 -5.49 5.00 20.65
C GLN A 395 -4.44 4.47 21.62
N LEU A 396 -3.90 5.32 22.50
CA LEU A 396 -2.93 4.90 23.52
C LEU A 396 -3.58 3.96 24.55
N TYR A 397 -4.77 4.29 25.05
CA TYR A 397 -5.53 3.42 25.95
C TYR A 397 -5.81 2.05 25.30
N GLY A 398 -6.24 2.07 24.02
CA GLY A 398 -6.44 0.86 23.22
C GLY A 398 -5.16 0.08 22.90
N HIS A 399 -3.98 0.70 22.93
CA HIS A 399 -2.68 0.02 22.81
C HIS A 399 -2.26 -0.61 24.14
N VAL A 400 -2.15 0.19 25.21
CA VAL A 400 -1.74 -0.25 26.57
C VAL A 400 -2.60 -1.44 27.03
N ARG A 401 -3.91 -1.41 26.76
CA ARG A 401 -4.82 -2.51 27.07
C ARG A 401 -4.63 -3.76 26.18
N ARG A 402 -4.37 -3.61 24.87
CA ARG A 402 -4.21 -4.77 23.95
C ARG A 402 -2.90 -5.51 24.13
N HIS A 403 -1.84 -4.81 24.57
CA HIS A 403 -0.54 -5.39 24.87
C HIS A 403 -0.40 -5.79 26.35
N GLU A 404 -1.50 -5.76 27.12
CA GLU A 404 -1.59 -6.15 28.54
C GLU A 404 -0.55 -5.45 29.47
N ILE A 405 -0.06 -4.28 29.05
CA ILE A 405 0.94 -3.47 29.76
C ILE A 405 0.43 -3.01 31.13
N MET A 406 -0.89 -2.84 31.26
CA MET A 406 -1.54 -2.45 32.51
C MET A 406 -2.97 -3.03 32.57
N ALA A 407 -3.45 -3.34 33.77
CA ALA A 407 -4.78 -3.89 34.02
C ALA A 407 -5.89 -2.82 33.82
N LEU A 408 -6.24 -2.58 32.56
CA LEU A 408 -7.20 -1.55 32.13
C LEU A 408 -8.61 -2.10 31.82
N PRO A 409 -9.69 -1.46 32.32
CA PRO A 409 -11.07 -1.78 31.95
C PRO A 409 -11.32 -1.79 30.43
N SER A 410 -12.27 -2.60 29.97
CA SER A 410 -12.74 -2.55 28.58
C SER A 410 -13.47 -1.24 28.28
N LYS A 411 -13.53 -0.82 27.01
CA LYS A 411 -14.30 0.36 26.58
C LYS A 411 -15.75 0.28 27.08
N SER A 412 -16.41 -0.87 26.90
CA SER A 412 -17.77 -1.13 27.39
C SER A 412 -17.93 -0.99 28.91
N CYS A 413 -16.86 -1.21 29.70
CA CYS A 413 -16.86 -0.94 31.13
C CYS A 413 -16.81 0.56 31.43
N LEU A 414 -15.95 1.31 30.72
CA LEU A 414 -15.93 2.79 30.81
C LEU A 414 -17.28 3.37 30.36
N ASP A 415 -17.79 2.94 29.20
CA ASP A 415 -19.09 3.35 28.65
C ASP A 415 -20.22 3.11 29.68
N LYS A 416 -20.22 1.97 30.40
CA LYS A 416 -21.20 1.69 31.46
C LYS A 416 -21.15 2.70 32.61
N HIS A 417 -19.96 3.16 33.00
CA HIS A 417 -19.82 4.18 34.05
C HIS A 417 -20.14 5.59 33.53
N MET A 418 -19.82 5.89 32.27
CA MET A 418 -20.15 7.16 31.63
C MET A 418 -21.66 7.31 31.33
N LYS A 419 -22.44 6.22 31.21
CA LYS A 419 -23.91 6.29 31.03
C LYS A 419 -24.61 7.17 32.07
N GLY A 420 -24.14 7.18 33.33
CA GLY A 420 -24.74 7.98 34.41
C GLY A 420 -24.50 9.49 34.31
N PHE A 421 -23.59 9.93 33.42
CA PHE A 421 -23.20 11.33 33.23
C PHE A 421 -23.65 11.92 31.88
N LYS A 422 -24.24 11.11 30.99
CA LYS A 422 -24.84 11.61 29.75
C LYS A 422 -26.14 12.37 30.06
N SER A 423 -26.08 13.70 30.06
CA SER A 423 -27.27 14.52 29.82
C SER A 423 -27.66 14.44 28.33
N ALA A 424 -28.92 14.77 28.04
CA ALA A 424 -29.32 15.26 26.72
C ALA A 424 -28.99 16.78 26.64
N PHE A 425 -29.81 17.55 25.94
CA PHE A 425 -29.80 19.01 26.04
C PHE A 425 -30.16 19.47 27.48
N GLY A 426 -29.92 20.76 27.76
CA GLY A 426 -30.18 21.36 29.08
C GLY A 426 -29.11 21.05 30.15
N PHE A 427 -29.33 21.58 31.35
CA PHE A 427 -28.35 21.54 32.45
C PHE A 427 -28.43 20.25 33.26
N ASN A 428 -27.29 19.62 33.51
CA ASN A 428 -27.21 18.40 34.33
C ASN A 428 -27.30 18.75 35.83
N SER A 429 -28.48 18.54 36.42
CA SER A 429 -28.75 18.83 37.84
C SER A 429 -27.75 18.21 38.81
N LYS A 430 -27.24 16.99 38.54
CA LYS A 430 -26.22 16.33 39.37
C LYS A 430 -24.88 17.07 39.37
N VAL A 431 -24.52 17.69 38.25
CA VAL A 431 -23.33 18.53 38.15
C VAL A 431 -23.54 19.83 38.90
N LEU A 432 -24.72 20.46 38.78
CA LEU A 432 -25.06 21.66 39.55
C LEU A 432 -25.06 21.40 41.07
N SER A 433 -25.62 20.28 41.53
CA SER A 433 -25.57 19.89 42.95
C SER A 433 -24.14 19.66 43.45
N ALA A 434 -23.29 18.98 42.65
CA ALA A 434 -21.88 18.77 43.00
C ALA A 434 -21.04 20.06 42.95
N LEU A 435 -21.43 21.05 42.13
CA LEU A 435 -20.85 22.40 42.17
C LEU A 435 -21.32 23.17 43.41
N GLN A 436 -22.61 23.13 43.73
CA GLN A 436 -23.18 23.74 44.93
C GLN A 436 -22.56 23.18 46.22
N GLU A 437 -22.23 21.89 46.26
CA GLU A 437 -21.51 21.29 47.38
C GLU A 437 -20.10 21.87 47.52
N LYS A 438 -19.35 21.98 46.41
CA LYS A 438 -18.00 22.54 46.41
C LYS A 438 -17.93 24.04 46.70
N THR A 439 -18.91 24.83 46.26
CA THR A 439 -18.89 26.29 46.46
C THR A 439 -19.24 26.72 47.89
N LYS A 440 -19.65 25.80 48.78
CA LYS A 440 -19.82 26.07 50.22
C LYS A 440 -18.51 26.44 50.92
N GLU A 441 -17.40 25.81 50.50
CA GLU A 441 -16.06 26.00 51.08
C GLU A 441 -15.28 27.11 50.37
N MET A 442 -15.86 27.74 49.35
CA MET A 442 -15.22 28.80 48.55
C MET A 442 -15.60 30.18 49.07
N ASP A 443 -14.62 31.08 49.13
CA ASP A 443 -14.85 32.49 49.42
C ASP A 443 -15.75 33.17 48.37
N GLU A 444 -16.30 34.34 48.68
CA GLU A 444 -17.19 35.07 47.76
C GLU A 444 -16.48 35.54 46.48
N PHE A 445 -15.19 35.88 46.58
CA PHE A 445 -14.41 36.40 45.46
C PHE A 445 -14.06 35.31 44.44
N SER A 446 -13.78 34.09 44.90
CA SER A 446 -13.61 32.90 44.05
C SER A 446 -14.94 32.34 43.49
N ARG A 447 -16.09 32.80 44.01
CA ARG A 447 -17.42 32.53 43.44
C ARG A 447 -17.84 33.55 42.36
N HIS A 448 -17.06 34.62 42.14
CA HIS A 448 -17.27 35.54 41.02
C HIS A 448 -16.73 35.01 39.68
N GLY A 449 -17.39 35.43 38.60
CA GLY A 449 -17.09 35.05 37.23
C GLY A 449 -18.18 35.54 36.28
N GLY A 450 -18.04 35.21 35.00
CA GLY A 450 -19.00 35.55 33.96
C GLY A 450 -19.59 34.32 33.30
N LEU A 451 -20.83 34.45 32.82
CA LEU A 451 -21.44 33.51 31.89
C LEU A 451 -21.04 33.92 30.47
N VAL A 452 -20.23 33.08 29.82
CA VAL A 452 -19.92 33.18 28.40
C VAL A 452 -20.85 32.23 27.67
N PHE A 453 -21.54 32.71 26.64
CA PHE A 453 -22.39 31.90 25.80
C PHE A 453 -22.12 32.18 24.33
N ASP A 454 -22.22 31.14 23.50
CA ASP A 454 -22.00 31.19 22.06
C ASP A 454 -22.81 30.07 21.38
N GLU A 455 -23.03 30.20 20.08
CA GLU A 455 -23.83 29.27 19.28
C GLU A 455 -22.94 28.39 18.39
N LEU A 456 -23.07 27.07 18.55
CA LEU A 456 -22.29 26.10 17.78
C LEU A 456 -23.18 25.47 16.70
N LYS A 457 -22.94 25.78 15.41
CA LYS A 457 -23.57 25.04 14.30
C LYS A 457 -23.20 23.56 14.39
N LEU A 458 -24.22 22.71 14.38
CA LEU A 458 -24.16 21.25 14.40
C LEU A 458 -24.43 20.69 13.00
N SER A 459 -24.19 19.39 12.82
CA SER A 459 -24.72 18.63 11.69
C SER A 459 -26.10 18.09 12.05
N GLU A 460 -27.14 18.50 11.33
CA GLU A 460 -28.50 17.97 11.43
C GLU A 460 -28.47 16.42 11.29
N ASN A 461 -28.83 15.69 12.36
CA ASN A 461 -28.70 14.23 12.38
C ASN A 461 -29.57 13.57 13.48
N ILE A 462 -30.67 12.93 13.07
CA ILE A 462 -31.58 12.23 13.97
C ILE A 462 -30.99 10.86 14.34
N ASN A 463 -30.64 10.69 15.62
CA ASN A 463 -30.03 9.49 16.17
C ASN A 463 -30.98 8.76 17.12
N VAL A 464 -31.21 7.46 16.87
CA VAL A 464 -31.92 6.56 17.78
C VAL A 464 -30.99 6.12 18.91
N LYS A 465 -31.33 6.45 20.16
CA LYS A 465 -30.64 5.92 21.34
C LYS A 465 -30.96 4.43 21.54
N ALA A 466 -30.08 3.72 22.23
CA ALA A 466 -30.32 2.33 22.66
C ALA A 466 -31.46 2.17 23.71
N SER A 467 -32.17 3.25 24.05
CA SER A 467 -33.43 3.28 24.80
C SER A 467 -34.68 3.29 23.91
N GLY A 468 -34.53 3.38 22.58
CA GLY A 468 -35.64 3.63 21.63
C GLY A 468 -35.97 5.12 21.45
N GLU A 469 -35.45 5.97 22.34
CA GLU A 469 -35.62 7.44 22.31
C GLU A 469 -34.91 8.05 21.09
N LEU A 470 -35.62 8.88 20.31
CA LEU A 470 -35.04 9.68 19.23
C LEU A 470 -34.36 10.94 19.79
N THR A 471 -33.25 11.35 19.18
CA THR A 471 -32.53 12.58 19.52
C THR A 471 -31.96 13.27 18.29
N GLY A 472 -31.67 14.57 18.37
CA GLY A 472 -31.30 15.39 17.22
C GLY A 472 -32.45 16.25 16.68
N PHE A 473 -33.58 16.31 17.38
CA PHE A 473 -34.61 17.35 17.21
C PHE A 473 -34.27 18.60 18.05
N VAL A 474 -34.93 19.72 17.76
CA VAL A 474 -34.85 20.95 18.56
C VAL A 474 -35.40 20.71 19.97
N ASP A 475 -34.61 21.08 20.99
CA ASP A 475 -34.96 20.98 22.41
C ASP A 475 -34.59 22.29 23.11
N LEU A 476 -35.62 23.09 23.38
CA LEU A 476 -35.56 24.34 24.15
C LEU A 476 -36.13 24.13 25.58
N GLY A 477 -36.24 22.88 26.03
CA GLY A 477 -36.90 22.51 27.27
C GLY A 477 -38.35 23.02 27.30
N PRO A 478 -38.77 23.75 28.36
CA PRO A 478 -40.14 24.28 28.49
C PRO A 478 -40.61 25.19 27.35
N PHE A 479 -39.69 25.76 26.56
CA PHE A 479 -39.98 26.71 25.49
C PHE A 479 -40.02 26.07 24.10
N THR A 480 -40.19 24.75 24.03
CA THR A 480 -40.22 24.01 22.75
C THR A 480 -41.64 23.97 22.20
N ASP A 481 -41.94 24.82 21.22
CA ASP A 481 -43.21 24.82 20.48
C ASP A 481 -43.48 23.48 19.78
N ASP A 482 -44.76 23.09 19.65
CA ASP A 482 -45.16 21.82 19.04
C ASP A 482 -44.66 21.62 17.60
N ARG A 483 -44.46 22.71 16.85
CA ARG A 483 -43.91 22.68 15.48
C ARG A 483 -42.44 22.27 15.46
N ASN A 484 -41.67 22.70 16.46
CA ASN A 484 -40.22 22.57 16.49
C ASN A 484 -39.80 21.19 17.01
N LYS A 485 -40.69 20.48 17.73
CA LYS A 485 -40.46 19.11 18.27
C LYS A 485 -40.15 18.05 17.19
N THR A 486 -40.49 18.33 15.94
CA THR A 486 -40.17 17.47 14.77
C THR A 486 -39.06 18.02 13.89
N GLU A 487 -38.56 19.23 14.15
CA GLU A 487 -37.49 19.88 13.38
C GLU A 487 -36.11 19.42 13.85
N ALA A 488 -35.16 19.26 12.93
CA ALA A 488 -33.81 18.82 13.28
C ALA A 488 -33.01 19.95 13.97
N SER A 489 -32.34 19.64 15.07
CA SER A 489 -31.42 20.57 15.73
C SER A 489 -30.18 20.76 14.87
N ASP A 490 -30.02 22.00 14.39
CA ASP A 490 -28.97 22.42 13.48
C ASP A 490 -27.91 23.31 14.17
N HIS A 491 -28.24 23.88 15.33
CA HIS A 491 -27.35 24.60 16.24
C HIS A 491 -27.49 24.06 17.68
N GLY A 492 -26.44 24.27 18.48
CA GLY A 492 -26.42 24.02 19.91
C GLY A 492 -25.93 25.25 20.67
N PHE A 493 -26.79 25.82 21.51
CA PHE A 493 -26.44 26.93 22.39
C PHE A 493 -25.60 26.44 23.57
N VAL A 494 -24.38 26.96 23.72
CA VAL A 494 -23.42 26.53 24.75
C VAL A 494 -23.24 27.63 25.79
N VAL A 495 -23.51 27.31 27.06
CA VAL A 495 -23.28 28.23 28.19
C VAL A 495 -22.14 27.71 29.06
N MET A 496 -21.14 28.55 29.33
CA MET A 496 -19.97 28.27 30.15
C MET A 496 -19.82 29.33 31.25
N PHE A 497 -19.69 28.89 32.51
CA PHE A 497 -19.25 29.78 33.59
C PHE A 497 -17.73 29.83 33.62
N GLN A 498 -17.17 31.03 33.43
CA GLN A 498 -15.74 31.30 33.56
C GLN A 498 -15.49 32.09 34.85
N PRO A 499 -14.86 31.49 35.89
CA PRO A 499 -14.44 32.24 37.06
C PRO A 499 -13.37 33.28 36.67
N PHE A 500 -13.55 34.51 37.13
CA PHE A 500 -12.57 35.59 37.02
C PHE A 500 -12.82 36.66 38.10
N GLN A 501 -11.76 37.35 38.48
CA GLN A 501 -11.80 38.42 39.48
C GLN A 501 -11.64 39.77 38.77
N ALA A 502 -12.61 40.67 38.93
CA ALA A 502 -12.63 41.99 38.29
C ALA A 502 -13.36 43.01 39.17
N THR A 503 -12.95 44.27 39.11
CA THR A 503 -13.58 45.39 39.86
C THR A 503 -14.22 46.38 38.88
N SER A 504 -15.55 46.34 38.76
CA SER A 504 -16.33 47.10 37.77
C SER A 504 -16.60 48.55 38.20
N LYS A 505 -15.61 49.43 38.03
CA LYS A 505 -15.83 50.90 38.13
C LYS A 505 -16.31 51.45 36.78
N GLY A 506 -17.37 52.26 36.78
CA GLY A 506 -17.81 53.03 35.60
C GLY A 506 -18.53 52.25 34.48
N ILE A 507 -18.90 50.98 34.67
CA ILE A 507 -19.64 50.21 33.64
C ILE A 507 -21.13 50.63 33.62
N THR A 508 -21.59 51.15 32.48
CA THR A 508 -22.98 51.55 32.24
C THR A 508 -23.88 50.39 31.81
N CYS A 509 -23.40 49.48 30.96
CA CYS A 509 -24.17 48.35 30.44
C CYS A 509 -24.36 47.25 31.50
N LYS A 510 -25.40 47.37 32.32
CA LYS A 510 -25.74 46.43 33.39
C LYS A 510 -27.24 46.37 33.66
N VAL A 511 -27.69 45.28 34.27
CA VAL A 511 -29.05 45.07 34.80
C VAL A 511 -28.99 44.55 36.24
N PRO A 512 -30.03 44.75 37.08
CA PRO A 512 -30.09 44.09 38.39
C PRO A 512 -30.09 42.56 38.25
N HIS A 513 -29.50 41.85 39.21
CA HIS A 513 -29.47 40.39 39.22
C HIS A 513 -30.87 39.82 39.55
N PRO A 514 -31.42 38.89 38.74
CA PRO A 514 -32.83 38.50 38.82
C PRO A 514 -33.25 37.74 40.09
N VAL A 515 -32.28 37.30 40.91
CA VAL A 515 -32.52 36.52 42.15
C VAL A 515 -31.96 37.22 43.40
N GLU A 516 -31.13 38.25 43.25
CA GLU A 516 -30.36 38.82 44.38
C GLU A 516 -30.33 40.36 44.32
N PRO A 517 -31.23 41.05 45.06
CA PRO A 517 -31.26 42.50 45.11
C PRO A 517 -29.92 43.11 45.53
N GLY A 518 -29.51 44.19 44.85
CA GLY A 518 -28.24 44.88 45.09
C GLY A 518 -27.07 44.44 44.20
N ARG A 519 -27.08 43.22 43.65
CA ARG A 519 -26.08 42.77 42.66
C ARG A 519 -26.50 43.15 41.25
N ASN A 520 -25.51 43.32 40.37
CA ASN A 520 -25.70 43.72 38.97
C ASN A 520 -25.05 42.68 38.04
N VAL A 521 -25.75 42.30 36.97
CA VAL A 521 -25.17 41.56 35.83
C VAL A 521 -24.64 42.57 34.83
N HIS A 522 -23.35 42.48 34.51
CA HIS A 522 -22.68 43.36 33.55
C HIS A 522 -22.57 42.68 32.18
N PHE A 523 -22.95 43.38 31.12
CA PHE A 523 -22.85 42.85 29.74
C PHE A 523 -21.54 43.29 29.08
N ILE A 524 -20.83 42.32 28.50
CA ILE A 524 -19.55 42.50 27.82
C ILE A 524 -19.65 41.81 26.45
N SER A 525 -19.26 42.51 25.38
CA SER A 525 -19.23 41.94 24.02
C SER A 525 -17.90 41.21 23.75
N ASP A 526 -17.90 40.23 22.85
CA ASP A 526 -16.68 39.61 22.34
C ASP A 526 -15.83 40.67 21.62
N PHE A 527 -14.83 41.21 22.31
CA PHE A 527 -13.91 42.21 21.78
C PHE A 527 -13.15 41.70 20.54
N PRO A 528 -12.56 40.48 20.52
CA PRO A 528 -12.14 39.82 19.28
C PRO A 528 -13.19 39.80 18.15
N HIS A 529 -14.49 39.69 18.45
CA HIS A 529 -15.55 39.84 17.43
C HIS A 529 -15.67 41.27 16.91
N LEU A 530 -15.76 42.26 17.80
CA LEU A 530 -15.80 43.68 17.41
C LEU A 530 -14.62 44.05 16.51
N ILE A 531 -13.40 43.58 16.84
CA ILE A 531 -12.20 43.79 16.02
C ILE A 531 -12.29 43.08 14.65
N LYS A 532 -12.84 41.85 14.58
CA LYS A 532 -13.13 41.19 13.28
C LYS A 532 -14.10 42.03 12.43
N CYS A 533 -15.16 42.58 13.02
CA CYS A 533 -16.13 43.43 12.33
C CYS A 533 -15.50 44.72 11.79
N ILE A 534 -14.77 45.47 12.65
CA ILE A 534 -14.09 46.71 12.26
C ILE A 534 -13.09 46.47 11.13
N ARG A 535 -12.27 45.41 11.22
CA ARG A 535 -11.36 45.01 10.13
C ARG A 535 -12.13 44.65 8.86
N ASN A 536 -13.21 43.90 8.97
CA ASN A 536 -13.99 43.49 7.79
C ASN A 536 -14.57 44.71 7.06
N ALA A 537 -15.14 45.68 7.80
CA ALA A 537 -15.65 46.93 7.24
C ALA A 537 -14.54 47.78 6.59
N PHE A 538 -13.41 47.97 7.27
CA PHE A 538 -12.23 48.66 6.73
C PHE A 538 -11.74 48.07 5.39
N VAL A 539 -11.86 46.75 5.22
CA VAL A 539 -11.46 46.01 4.01
C VAL A 539 -12.54 45.98 2.92
N SER A 540 -13.84 46.15 3.26
CA SER A 540 -14.94 46.06 2.28
C SER A 540 -15.51 47.40 1.81
N THR A 541 -15.51 48.40 2.68
CA THR A 541 -16.20 49.69 2.49
C THR A 541 -15.39 50.88 3.01
N GLY A 542 -14.31 50.61 3.74
CA GLY A 542 -13.60 51.60 4.54
C GLY A 542 -14.35 51.97 5.80
N LEU A 543 -13.78 52.91 6.55
CA LEU A 543 -14.33 53.49 7.76
C LEU A 543 -14.40 55.01 7.60
N GLN A 544 -15.53 55.62 7.98
CA GLN A 544 -15.59 57.06 8.16
C GLN A 544 -15.08 57.39 9.57
N ILE A 545 -14.02 58.19 9.64
CA ILE A 545 -13.41 58.73 10.86
C ILE A 545 -13.69 60.25 10.85
N PRO A 546 -13.75 60.96 12.00
CA PRO A 546 -13.96 62.41 12.00
C PRO A 546 -12.95 63.19 11.16
N ASP A 547 -11.74 62.64 11.03
CA ASP A 547 -10.63 63.11 10.22
C ASP A 547 -10.87 62.87 8.70
N GLY A 548 -11.55 61.79 8.27
CA GLY A 548 -11.78 61.48 6.85
C GLY A 548 -12.24 60.04 6.57
N HIS A 549 -12.37 59.67 5.28
CA HIS A 549 -12.60 58.28 4.87
C HIS A 549 -11.29 57.49 4.83
N VAL A 550 -11.31 56.26 5.35
CA VAL A 550 -10.11 55.44 5.57
C VAL A 550 -10.32 54.05 4.97
N HIS A 551 -9.63 53.74 3.87
CA HIS A 551 -9.75 52.48 3.12
C HIS A 551 -8.45 51.65 3.09
N VAL A 552 -8.59 50.34 2.87
CA VAL A 552 -7.46 49.38 2.87
C VAL A 552 -6.46 49.62 1.74
N ASP A 553 -6.82 50.34 0.68
CA ASP A 553 -5.95 50.47 -0.50
C ASP A 553 -4.67 51.28 -0.25
N VAL A 554 -4.65 52.18 0.75
CA VAL A 554 -3.41 52.84 1.20
C VAL A 554 -2.41 51.80 1.75
N VAL A 555 -2.91 50.80 2.49
CA VAL A 555 -2.12 49.66 2.98
C VAL A 555 -1.75 48.71 1.84
N ARG A 556 -2.65 48.49 0.88
CA ARG A 556 -2.40 47.69 -0.33
C ARG A 556 -1.23 48.24 -1.13
N GLU A 557 -1.24 49.54 -1.43
CA GLU A 557 -0.19 50.19 -2.23
C GLU A 557 1.15 50.23 -1.50
N ALA A 558 1.15 50.48 -0.19
CA ALA A 558 2.36 50.36 0.62
C ALA A 558 2.92 48.92 0.58
N TRP A 559 2.05 47.91 0.73
CA TRP A 559 2.43 46.50 0.67
C TRP A 559 2.91 46.05 -0.72
N ILE A 560 2.31 46.55 -1.81
CA ILE A 560 2.76 46.28 -3.19
C ILE A 560 4.18 46.83 -3.42
N LYS A 561 4.53 47.96 -2.80
CA LYS A 561 5.86 48.57 -2.90
C LYS A 561 6.89 47.84 -2.02
N ASP A 562 6.57 47.55 -0.76
CA ASP A 562 7.46 46.81 0.15
C ASP A 562 7.65 45.34 -0.27
N SER A 563 6.62 44.69 -0.81
CA SER A 563 6.71 43.29 -1.28
C SER A 563 7.69 43.10 -2.44
N LYS A 564 7.87 44.13 -3.28
CA LYS A 564 8.84 44.21 -4.39
C LYS A 564 10.26 44.57 -3.95
N SER A 565 10.48 44.96 -2.69
CA SER A 565 11.82 45.23 -2.19
C SER A 565 12.67 43.96 -2.12
N LEU A 566 13.91 44.06 -2.64
CA LEU A 566 14.94 43.02 -2.54
C LEU A 566 15.74 43.09 -1.23
N THR A 567 15.53 44.13 -0.42
CA THR A 567 16.25 44.36 0.85
C THR A 567 15.36 44.06 2.07
N LEU A 568 15.71 44.55 3.25
CA LEU A 568 14.94 44.34 4.46
C LEU A 568 13.56 45.02 4.36
N LYS A 569 12.50 44.22 4.44
CA LYS A 569 11.11 44.67 4.34
C LYS A 569 10.68 45.47 5.55
N VAL A 570 9.93 46.55 5.32
CA VAL A 570 9.36 47.42 6.36
C VAL A 570 8.12 46.78 6.97
N MET A 571 7.37 45.97 6.22
CA MET A 571 6.13 45.32 6.64
C MET A 571 6.20 43.77 6.56
N PRO A 572 7.21 43.11 7.15
CA PRO A 572 7.49 41.67 6.94
C PRO A 572 6.41 40.73 7.51
N HIS A 573 5.49 41.25 8.32
CA HIS A 573 4.36 40.50 8.87
C HIS A 573 3.05 40.70 8.10
N ILE A 574 2.98 41.68 7.18
CA ILE A 574 1.80 41.89 6.34
C ILE A 574 1.91 40.95 5.12
N THR A 575 0.88 40.13 4.95
CA THR A 575 0.72 39.24 3.79
C THR A 575 -0.52 39.63 3.02
N GLU A 576 -0.61 39.17 1.76
CA GLU A 576 -1.78 39.33 0.89
C GLU A 576 -3.11 39.04 1.63
N SER A 577 -3.16 37.97 2.44
CA SER A 577 -4.32 37.57 3.25
C SER A 577 -4.71 38.52 4.40
N HIS A 578 -3.94 39.56 4.69
CA HIS A 578 -4.34 40.65 5.59
C HIS A 578 -5.01 41.82 4.83
N VAL A 579 -4.59 42.04 3.58
CA VAL A 579 -5.07 43.12 2.70
C VAL A 579 -6.30 42.67 1.90
N GLN A 580 -6.31 41.42 1.45
CA GLN A 580 -7.37 40.77 0.68
C GLN A 580 -7.72 39.39 1.27
N PRO A 581 -8.27 39.35 2.51
CA PRO A 581 -8.63 38.12 3.21
C PRO A 581 -9.72 37.32 2.48
N LYS A 582 -9.45 36.04 2.21
CA LYS A 582 -10.43 35.08 1.68
C LYS A 582 -11.53 34.80 2.72
N ALA A 583 -12.67 34.23 2.30
CA ALA A 583 -13.82 34.00 3.18
C ALA A 583 -13.46 33.27 4.50
N PHE A 584 -12.68 32.19 4.42
CA PHE A 584 -12.19 31.47 5.61
C PHE A 584 -11.20 32.28 6.47
N GLU A 585 -10.45 33.20 5.87
CA GLU A 585 -9.46 34.04 6.56
C GLU A 585 -10.15 35.19 7.33
N LYS A 586 -11.30 35.69 6.82
CA LYS A 586 -12.16 36.64 7.57
C LYS A 586 -12.63 36.07 8.92
N MET A 587 -12.74 34.75 9.08
CA MET A 587 -13.09 34.13 10.37
C MET A 587 -11.92 34.09 11.37
N ARG A 588 -10.67 34.26 10.93
CA ARG A 588 -9.48 34.23 11.82
C ARG A 588 -9.33 35.55 12.59
N GLY A 589 -9.47 35.50 13.91
CA GLY A 589 -9.18 36.64 14.80
C GLY A 589 -7.69 37.00 14.89
N VAL A 590 -6.81 35.99 14.78
CA VAL A 590 -5.34 36.14 14.94
C VAL A 590 -4.69 37.12 13.94
N LEU A 591 -5.34 37.36 12.78
CA LEU A 591 -4.86 38.31 11.77
C LEU A 591 -4.90 39.79 12.21
N PHE A 592 -5.44 40.11 13.40
CA PHE A 592 -5.54 41.50 13.86
C PHE A 592 -5.20 41.72 15.35
N THR A 593 -4.84 40.67 16.10
CA THR A 593 -4.58 40.79 17.55
C THR A 593 -3.26 41.50 17.86
N SER A 594 -3.35 42.62 18.57
CA SER A 594 -2.30 43.37 19.30
C SER A 594 -1.05 43.79 18.52
N GLY A 595 -0.26 42.82 18.03
CA GLY A 595 0.93 43.10 17.23
C GLY A 595 0.61 43.67 15.85
N PHE A 596 -0.54 43.31 15.26
CA PHE A 596 -0.89 43.74 13.90
C PHE A 596 -1.22 45.23 13.79
N VAL A 597 -1.90 45.83 14.79
CA VAL A 597 -2.19 47.27 14.73
C VAL A 597 -0.92 48.08 14.95
N TRP A 598 -0.22 47.88 16.07
CA TRP A 598 0.93 48.69 16.46
C TRP A 598 2.08 48.62 15.44
N ARG A 599 2.44 47.41 14.97
CA ARG A 599 3.54 47.25 14.00
C ARG A 599 3.16 47.73 12.60
N THR A 600 1.91 47.57 12.16
CA THR A 600 1.46 48.05 10.84
C THR A 600 1.36 49.57 10.81
N VAL A 601 0.84 50.21 11.86
CA VAL A 601 0.78 51.69 11.95
C VAL A 601 2.19 52.29 12.00
N ILE A 602 3.11 51.73 12.81
CA ILE A 602 4.51 52.17 12.82
C ILE A 602 5.20 51.92 11.48
N ALA A 603 4.97 50.76 10.84
CA ALA A 603 5.56 50.45 9.55
C ALA A 603 5.01 51.36 8.42
N LEU A 604 3.71 51.68 8.42
CA LEU A 604 3.16 52.70 7.52
C LEU A 604 3.79 54.07 7.80
N ALA A 605 3.84 54.52 9.06
CA ALA A 605 4.42 55.82 9.41
C ALA A 605 5.89 55.93 8.97
N LEU A 606 6.70 54.88 9.17
CA LEU A 606 8.09 54.81 8.70
C LEU A 606 8.17 54.76 7.16
N PHE A 607 7.30 54.01 6.50
CA PHE A 607 7.25 53.91 5.04
C PHE A 607 6.83 55.24 4.39
N ILE A 608 5.87 55.95 4.98
CA ILE A 608 5.47 57.31 4.61
C ILE A 608 6.64 58.26 4.82
N PHE A 609 7.27 58.27 6.00
CA PHE A 609 8.42 59.12 6.32
C PHE A 609 9.55 58.96 5.29
N LEU A 610 9.92 57.72 4.96
CA LEU A 610 10.94 57.38 3.96
C LEU A 610 10.58 57.81 2.52
N ILE A 611 9.28 57.94 2.19
CA ILE A 611 8.81 58.45 0.90
C ILE A 611 8.73 59.97 0.89
N THR A 612 8.21 60.60 1.94
CA THR A 612 8.15 62.07 2.07
C THR A 612 9.54 62.70 2.10
N SER A 613 10.55 61.99 2.59
CA SER A 613 11.97 62.39 2.46
C SER A 613 12.50 62.39 1.01
N ARG A 614 11.69 62.11 -0.01
CA ARG A 614 12.11 62.06 -1.42
C ARG A 614 11.24 62.77 -2.45
N ARG A 615 10.00 63.21 -2.15
CA ARG A 615 9.24 64.19 -2.95
C ARG A 615 7.92 64.62 -2.29
N GLU A 616 7.43 65.78 -2.74
CA GLU A 616 6.11 66.33 -2.42
C GLU A 616 5.00 65.60 -3.22
N GLY A 617 3.85 65.40 -2.59
CA GLY A 617 2.69 64.65 -3.07
C GLY A 617 1.64 64.54 -1.95
N PRO A 618 0.36 64.28 -2.22
CA PRO A 618 -0.76 64.63 -1.32
C PRO A 618 -0.58 64.14 0.13
N ILE A 619 -0.31 65.08 1.03
CA ILE A 619 0.12 64.82 2.41
C ILE A 619 -1.07 64.68 3.37
N GLU A 620 -2.15 65.43 3.13
CA GLU A 620 -3.19 65.64 4.14
C GLU A 620 -4.00 64.38 4.47
N GLU A 621 -4.61 63.72 3.48
CA GLU A 621 -5.44 62.50 3.71
C GLU A 621 -4.70 61.41 4.50
N ILE A 622 -3.38 61.31 4.30
CA ILE A 622 -2.53 60.28 4.92
C ILE A 622 -2.07 60.71 6.33
N MET A 623 -1.69 61.98 6.54
CA MET A 623 -1.46 62.53 7.90
C MET A 623 -2.70 62.37 8.78
N THR A 624 -3.85 62.61 8.18
CA THR A 624 -5.21 62.54 8.74
C THR A 624 -5.55 61.08 9.15
N LEU A 625 -5.25 60.10 8.30
CA LEU A 625 -5.35 58.67 8.62
C LEU A 625 -4.45 58.26 9.80
N VAL A 626 -3.22 58.79 9.89
CA VAL A 626 -2.30 58.55 11.01
C VAL A 626 -2.77 59.22 12.31
N ARG A 627 -3.26 60.47 12.24
CA ARG A 627 -3.82 61.20 13.40
C ARG A 627 -5.02 60.49 13.99
N GLY A 628 -5.97 60.05 13.17
CA GLY A 628 -7.14 59.28 13.61
C GLY A 628 -6.75 57.98 14.31
N CYS A 629 -5.79 57.23 13.75
CA CYS A 629 -5.23 56.03 14.38
C CYS A 629 -4.54 56.31 15.73
N VAL A 630 -3.78 57.41 15.84
CA VAL A 630 -3.08 57.79 17.08
C VAL A 630 -4.05 58.29 18.16
N GLN A 631 -5.06 59.10 17.80
CA GLN A 631 -6.11 59.50 18.75
C GLN A 631 -6.94 58.30 19.23
N ALA A 632 -7.26 57.35 18.35
CA ALA A 632 -7.90 56.09 18.73
C ALA A 632 -7.05 55.29 19.72
N CYS A 633 -5.72 55.20 19.50
CA CYS A 633 -4.80 54.56 20.45
C CYS A 633 -4.70 55.29 21.80
N HIS A 634 -4.62 56.62 21.83
CA HIS A 634 -4.57 57.36 23.10
C HIS A 634 -5.85 57.21 23.93
N ARG A 635 -7.03 57.12 23.28
CA ARG A 635 -8.30 56.77 23.96
C ARG A 635 -8.36 55.33 24.50
N VAL A 636 -7.46 54.45 24.06
CA VAL A 636 -7.34 53.04 24.53
C VAL A 636 -6.24 52.86 25.58
N GLN A 637 -5.21 53.72 25.61
CA GLN A 637 -4.17 53.70 26.65
C GLN A 637 -4.52 54.55 27.90
N GLY A 638 -5.53 55.42 27.80
CA GLY A 638 -6.00 56.28 28.89
C GLY A 638 -7.20 55.75 29.69
N LYS A 639 -7.45 54.43 29.70
CA LYS A 639 -8.56 53.77 30.42
C LYS A 639 -8.17 52.40 30.96
#